data_AF-A0A8S2ALX0-F1
#
_entry.id   AF-A0A8S2ALX0-F1
#
_cell.length_a   1.000
_cell.length_b   1.000
_cell.length_c   1.000
_cell.angle_alpha   90.00
_cell.angle_beta   90.00
_cell.angle_gamma   90.00
#
_symmetry.space_group_name_H-M   'P 1'
#
loop_
_entity.id
_entity.type
_entity.pdbx_description
1 polymer ?
#
loop_
_entity_poly.entity_id
_entity_poly.type
_entity_poly.pdbx_seq_one_letter_code
_entity_poly.pdbx_strand_id
1 'polypeptide(L)'
;MKERADAVGAVTRRSDRGQDEEDEERRLGNQKDSSEKPIWDRSSSGLSMTRPGRLIIWLMLFISVTYIIYTLKIVSTSHPCEDLTSDSILQQRPEKKAVAVKAVPAEQEATDLNHVVFGIAASSKLWKQRKEYIKIWYKPKKMRGYVWLDKEVKIKSETGDQEHLPPVRISGDTSSFPYTNKQGHRSAIRISRIVSETLMSLDSESKKNVRWFVMGDDDTVFVTDNLIRVLRKYDHEQMYYIGSLSESHLQNIFFSYGMAYGGGGFAISYPLAVALSKMQDRCIKRYPALYGSDDRMQACMAELGVPLTKEIGFHQYDVHGNVFGLLAAHPVTPFVSMHHLDVVEPIFPNMTRVRAIKKLTTPMKIDSAGLLQQSICYDKHKSWTISVSWGFAVQVFRGSFSPREMEMPSRTFLNWYKRADYTAYAFNTRPVSRNHCQKPFVFHMSNAKFDPQLNTTVSQYTRDRVPHPACRWDMANPEEINTIVVYKKPDPHLWTRSPRRNCCRVLQTKRNNTLWINVGVCRADFKELQIPEYVLKTLYVIGFIRDMVDALCPYIGLPSFLDHHETYRPDPTGQGLSTSASLANELIPVVRFSDLLTDPEDCCTVCLSDFDSDDMIRQLPNCGHVFHHRCLDRWIVDCNKMTCPICRNRFLPEEKPTPFDWGSSDWFRDEVESTN
;
A
#
# COMPACT_ATOMS: atom_id res chain seq x y z
N MET A 1 -37.39 -15.00 -9.82
CA MET A 1 -38.45 -14.88 -10.85
C MET A 1 -38.68 -13.41 -11.14
N LYS A 2 -39.22 -13.07 -12.31
CA LYS A 2 -39.51 -11.68 -12.73
C LYS A 2 -40.40 -10.97 -11.70
N GLU A 3 -40.05 -9.75 -11.30
CA GLU A 3 -40.73 -8.52 -11.75
C GLU A 3 -40.09 -7.26 -11.14
N ARG A 4 -40.40 -6.09 -11.73
CA ARG A 4 -40.03 -4.74 -11.29
C ARG A 4 -38.52 -4.40 -11.24
N ALA A 5 -37.97 -4.23 -12.44
CA ALA A 5 -37.44 -2.91 -12.73
C ALA A 5 -38.67 -2.00 -12.94
N ASP A 6 -38.89 -1.01 -12.08
CA ASP A 6 -39.69 0.22 -12.30
C ASP A 6 -39.83 0.98 -10.96
N ALA A 7 -38.89 1.89 -10.71
CA ALA A 7 -38.92 2.86 -9.61
C ALA A 7 -38.04 4.08 -9.94
N VAL A 8 -38.13 4.58 -11.18
CA VAL A 8 -37.50 5.84 -11.62
C VAL A 8 -38.53 6.57 -12.49
N GLY A 9 -39.21 7.58 -11.95
CA GLY A 9 -40.26 8.27 -12.70
C GLY A 9 -41.24 9.08 -11.85
N ALA A 10 -40.74 10.02 -11.03
CA ALA A 10 -41.61 10.99 -10.37
C ALA A 10 -40.84 12.27 -9.96
N VAL A 11 -40.59 13.18 -10.90
CA VAL A 11 -40.58 14.66 -10.73
C VAL A 11 -40.61 15.29 -12.15
N THR A 12 -41.34 16.40 -12.29
CA THR A 12 -41.48 17.28 -13.49
C THR A 12 -42.02 16.70 -14.81
N ARG A 13 -43.35 16.84 -15.02
CA ARG A 13 -43.94 17.20 -16.33
C ARG A 13 -45.18 18.11 -16.19
N ARG A 14 -45.09 19.28 -16.82
CA ARG A 14 -46.12 20.25 -17.29
C ARG A 14 -45.32 21.17 -18.24
N SER A 15 -45.75 21.62 -19.42
CA SER A 15 -47.04 21.52 -20.13
C SER A 15 -46.78 21.56 -21.65
N ASP A 16 -47.71 21.10 -22.48
CA ASP A 16 -47.61 21.03 -23.96
C ASP A 16 -47.79 22.39 -24.69
N ARG A 17 -47.22 22.54 -25.91
CA ARG A 17 -47.91 22.82 -27.21
C ARG A 17 -47.00 23.36 -28.35
N GLY A 18 -47.39 23.10 -29.61
CA GLY A 18 -46.89 23.74 -30.86
C GLY A 18 -45.56 23.14 -31.36
N GLN A 19 -45.38 22.47 -32.51
CA GLN A 19 -45.91 22.56 -33.89
C GLN A 19 -45.33 23.70 -34.75
N ASP A 20 -44.70 23.25 -35.85
CA ASP A 20 -44.41 23.87 -37.16
C ASP A 20 -43.51 25.13 -37.25
N GLU A 21 -42.39 25.00 -37.99
CA GLU A 21 -42.00 25.82 -39.17
C GLU A 21 -40.59 25.46 -39.68
N GLU A 22 -40.48 25.09 -40.96
CA GLU A 22 -39.23 25.08 -41.75
C GLU A 22 -39.16 26.40 -42.57
N ASP A 23 -37.99 26.69 -43.17
CA ASP A 23 -37.74 27.77 -44.15
C ASP A 23 -37.72 29.24 -43.69
N GLU A 24 -36.67 29.66 -42.95
CA GLU A 24 -35.96 30.90 -43.32
C GLU A 24 -34.51 30.97 -42.80
N GLU A 25 -33.52 30.82 -43.71
CA GLU A 25 -32.34 31.71 -43.84
C GLU A 25 -31.33 31.16 -44.86
N ARG A 26 -31.50 31.56 -46.13
CA ARG A 26 -30.46 31.39 -47.16
C ARG A 26 -30.39 32.60 -48.08
N ARG A 27 -29.90 33.74 -47.60
CA ARG A 27 -29.46 34.88 -48.43
C ARG A 27 -28.45 35.78 -47.71
N LEU A 28 -27.23 35.82 -48.26
CA LEU A 28 -26.28 36.95 -48.24
C LEU A 28 -25.74 37.39 -46.85
N GLY A 29 -24.44 37.51 -46.57
CA GLY A 29 -23.23 37.34 -47.39
C GLY A 29 -22.11 38.29 -46.90
N ASN A 30 -20.84 37.89 -47.07
CA ASN A 30 -19.61 38.66 -46.77
C ASN A 30 -19.30 38.89 -45.26
N GLN A 31 -18.05 39.01 -44.78
CA GLN A 31 -16.77 39.20 -45.50
C GLN A 31 -15.52 38.77 -44.67
N LYS A 32 -14.51 38.16 -45.34
CA LYS A 32 -13.04 38.15 -45.04
C LYS A 32 -12.51 37.61 -43.70
N ASP A 33 -11.26 37.12 -43.57
CA ASP A 33 -10.08 36.94 -44.46
C ASP A 33 -9.54 35.49 -44.27
N SER A 34 -9.09 34.71 -45.29
CA SER A 34 -7.75 34.67 -45.92
C SER A 34 -6.56 34.61 -44.93
N SER A 35 -5.44 33.86 -45.07
CA SER A 35 -4.91 32.91 -46.08
C SER A 35 -3.51 32.42 -45.57
N GLU A 36 -2.92 31.25 -45.86
CA GLU A 36 -3.32 30.02 -46.59
C GLU A 36 -2.33 28.85 -46.31
N LYS A 37 -2.34 27.77 -47.14
CA LYS A 37 -1.27 26.76 -47.30
C LYS A 37 -0.48 27.09 -48.60
N PRO A 38 0.78 26.65 -48.88
CA PRO A 38 1.05 25.23 -49.21
C PRO A 38 2.51 24.67 -49.09
N ILE A 39 2.58 23.33 -49.19
CA ILE A 39 3.48 22.45 -49.99
C ILE A 39 4.95 22.87 -50.22
N TRP A 40 5.86 21.91 -50.00
CA TRP A 40 7.25 21.90 -50.51
C TRP A 40 7.48 20.73 -51.45
N ASP A 41 8.14 20.95 -52.60
CA ASP A 41 8.91 19.92 -53.30
C ASP A 41 10.05 20.52 -54.17
N ARG A 42 11.17 19.78 -54.27
CA ARG A 42 12.34 19.87 -55.20
C ARG A 42 12.88 21.23 -55.72
N SER A 43 14.16 21.51 -55.44
CA SER A 43 15.32 21.11 -56.26
C SER A 43 16.61 21.90 -55.91
N SER A 44 17.77 21.45 -56.41
CA SER A 44 19.13 21.86 -56.01
C SER A 44 19.83 22.86 -56.96
N SER A 45 20.71 23.71 -56.43
CA SER A 45 22.08 24.00 -56.96
C SER A 45 22.78 25.20 -56.26
N GLY A 46 24.13 25.19 -56.23
CA GLY A 46 24.94 26.41 -56.31
C GLY A 46 25.50 27.08 -55.04
N LEU A 47 26.76 26.77 -54.70
CA LEU A 47 27.81 27.60 -54.06
C LEU A 47 27.45 28.69 -53.01
N SER A 48 28.00 28.56 -51.79
CA SER A 48 29.25 29.27 -51.39
C SER A 48 29.47 29.22 -49.85
N MET A 49 30.73 29.12 -49.42
CA MET A 49 31.12 28.83 -48.03
C MET A 49 31.72 30.07 -47.33
N THR A 50 31.04 30.61 -46.30
CA THR A 50 31.65 31.55 -45.33
C THR A 50 31.23 31.22 -43.88
N ARG A 51 32.05 31.64 -42.90
CA ARG A 51 32.19 31.03 -41.56
C ARG A 51 31.11 31.46 -40.52
N PRO A 52 30.33 30.53 -39.92
CA PRO A 52 29.52 30.83 -38.72
C PRO A 52 30.19 30.45 -37.39
N GLY A 53 31.21 29.58 -37.40
CA GLY A 53 31.72 28.92 -36.18
C GLY A 53 32.29 29.83 -35.09
N ARG A 54 32.80 31.03 -35.43
CA ARG A 54 33.38 31.95 -34.43
C ARG A 54 32.33 32.53 -33.48
N LEU A 55 31.15 32.89 -33.97
CA LEU A 55 30.07 33.49 -33.16
C LEU A 55 29.55 32.50 -32.09
N ILE A 56 29.41 31.22 -32.45
CA ILE A 56 28.95 30.17 -31.52
C ILE A 56 29.98 29.93 -30.41
N ILE A 57 31.28 29.94 -30.74
CA ILE A 57 32.35 29.80 -29.74
C ILE A 57 32.38 30.99 -28.77
N TRP A 58 32.23 32.22 -29.27
CA TRP A 58 32.12 33.41 -28.41
C TRP A 58 30.86 33.37 -27.53
N LEU A 59 29.74 32.85 -28.03
CA LEU A 59 28.50 32.68 -27.25
C LEU A 59 28.68 31.66 -26.11
N MET A 60 29.32 30.51 -26.39
CA MET A 60 29.59 29.49 -25.36
C MET A 60 30.58 29.97 -24.30
N LEU A 61 31.62 30.72 -24.70
CA LEU A 61 32.55 31.37 -23.76
C LEU A 61 31.85 32.42 -22.89
N PHE A 62 30.96 33.22 -23.47
CA PHE A 62 30.17 34.19 -22.70
C PHE A 62 29.24 33.51 -21.68
N ILE A 63 28.60 32.41 -22.06
CA ILE A 63 27.75 31.62 -21.16
C ILE A 63 28.58 30.95 -20.03
N SER A 64 29.77 30.40 -20.33
CA SER A 64 30.59 29.79 -19.27
C SER A 64 31.17 30.83 -18.31
N VAL A 65 31.65 31.98 -18.81
CA VAL A 65 32.17 33.08 -17.99
C VAL A 65 31.07 33.69 -17.11
N THR A 66 29.87 33.92 -17.65
CA THR A 66 28.74 34.41 -16.84
C THR A 66 28.30 33.41 -15.77
N TYR A 67 28.33 32.10 -16.06
CA TYR A 67 28.06 31.06 -15.06
C TYR A 67 29.11 31.02 -13.95
N ILE A 68 30.40 31.15 -14.27
CA ILE A 68 31.51 31.23 -13.30
C ILE A 68 31.41 32.49 -12.43
N ILE A 69 31.06 33.65 -13.02
CA ILE A 69 30.84 34.89 -12.25
C ILE A 69 29.62 34.74 -11.32
N TYR A 70 28.56 34.06 -11.75
CA TYR A 70 27.37 33.83 -10.93
C TYR A 70 27.65 32.90 -9.73
N THR A 71 28.41 31.82 -9.92
CA THR A 71 28.80 30.94 -8.81
C THR A 71 29.79 31.63 -7.86
N LEU A 72 30.75 32.41 -8.36
CA LEU A 72 31.64 33.24 -7.52
C LEU A 72 30.88 34.32 -6.75
N LYS A 73 29.82 34.90 -7.33
CA LYS A 73 28.92 35.83 -6.61
C LYS A 73 28.23 35.14 -5.44
N ILE A 74 27.66 33.96 -5.65
CA ILE A 74 26.99 33.19 -4.59
C ILE A 74 27.95 32.82 -3.44
N VAL A 75 29.21 32.47 -3.75
CA VAL A 75 30.22 32.16 -2.74
C VAL A 75 30.78 33.41 -2.04
N SER A 76 30.77 34.59 -2.68
CA SER A 76 31.26 35.84 -2.08
C SER A 76 30.22 36.64 -1.30
N THR A 77 28.92 36.35 -1.45
CA THR A 77 27.84 37.05 -0.71
C THR A 77 27.22 36.20 0.40
N SER A 78 28.05 35.56 1.22
CA SER A 78 27.69 35.08 2.55
C SER A 78 28.05 36.14 3.60
N HIS A 79 27.17 37.13 3.79
CA HIS A 79 27.32 38.07 4.90
C HIS A 79 27.12 37.36 6.25
N PRO A 80 27.96 37.62 7.27
CA PRO A 80 27.68 37.18 8.63
C PRO A 80 26.44 37.92 9.17
N CYS A 81 25.56 37.21 9.87
CA CYS A 81 24.49 37.83 10.63
C CYS A 81 25.03 38.45 11.92
N GLU A 82 24.51 39.63 12.29
CA GLU A 82 24.84 40.33 13.52
C GLU A 82 24.35 39.55 14.76
N ASP A 83 25.11 39.68 15.85
CA ASP A 83 24.76 39.14 17.17
C ASP A 83 23.54 39.86 17.76
N LEU A 84 22.49 39.09 18.07
CA LEU A 84 21.49 39.49 19.04
C LEU A 84 21.90 38.92 20.41
N THR A 85 22.58 39.74 21.20
CA THR A 85 22.86 39.44 22.60
C THR A 85 21.56 39.37 23.40
N SER A 86 21.48 38.38 24.29
CA SER A 86 20.47 38.31 25.34
C SER A 86 21.15 37.75 26.58
N ASP A 87 21.81 38.66 27.31
CA ASP A 87 22.26 38.42 28.67
C ASP A 87 21.07 38.28 29.62
N SER A 88 21.33 37.63 30.76
CA SER A 88 20.35 37.09 31.72
C SER A 88 19.54 35.90 31.17
N ILE A 89 19.33 34.81 31.90
CA ILE A 89 19.30 34.67 33.37
C ILE A 89 20.18 33.50 33.81
N LEU A 90 21.12 33.77 34.71
CA LEU A 90 21.93 32.77 35.41
C LEU A 90 21.56 32.82 36.89
N GLN A 91 20.64 31.95 37.36
CA GLN A 91 20.52 31.47 38.75
C GLN A 91 19.24 30.64 38.97
N GLN A 92 19.39 29.32 39.10
CA GLN A 92 19.02 28.52 40.29
C GLN A 92 19.02 27.02 39.96
N ARG A 93 19.76 26.21 40.73
CA ARG A 93 19.69 24.75 40.71
C ARG A 93 18.70 24.26 41.78
N PRO A 94 17.81 23.32 41.45
CA PRO A 94 17.27 22.37 42.41
C PRO A 94 17.76 20.94 42.14
N GLU A 95 17.93 20.15 43.19
CA GLU A 95 18.45 18.79 43.14
C GLU A 95 17.45 17.80 42.50
N LYS A 96 17.94 16.91 41.62
CA LYS A 96 17.12 15.86 41.02
C LYS A 96 17.06 14.61 41.90
N LYS A 97 15.88 14.34 42.49
CA LYS A 97 15.53 12.97 42.93
C LYS A 97 15.13 12.14 41.71
N ALA A 98 15.78 10.99 41.52
CA ALA A 98 15.46 10.08 40.42
C ALA A 98 14.10 9.38 40.66
N VAL A 99 13.19 9.49 39.69
CA VAL A 99 11.97 8.68 39.64
C VAL A 99 12.25 7.48 38.73
N ALA A 100 12.16 6.28 39.29
CA ALA A 100 12.38 5.05 38.53
C ALA A 100 11.27 4.84 37.49
N VAL A 101 11.65 4.72 36.22
CA VAL A 101 10.74 4.31 35.14
C VAL A 101 10.43 2.82 35.30
N LYS A 102 9.14 2.45 35.32
CA LYS A 102 8.73 1.04 35.38
C LYS A 102 9.21 0.28 34.14
N ALA A 103 9.69 -0.94 34.35
CA ALA A 103 10.15 -1.82 33.28
C ALA A 103 9.03 -2.11 32.26
N VAL A 104 9.45 -2.29 31.00
CA VAL A 104 8.59 -2.73 29.89
C VAL A 104 8.06 -4.15 30.19
N PRO A 105 6.77 -4.46 29.97
CA PRO A 105 6.26 -5.82 30.13
C PRO A 105 6.93 -6.82 29.18
N ALA A 106 7.03 -8.07 29.60
CA ALA A 106 7.59 -9.16 28.79
C ALA A 106 6.88 -9.34 27.45
N GLU A 107 7.61 -9.84 26.43
CA GLU A 107 7.08 -10.10 25.08
C GLU A 107 5.77 -10.90 25.13
N GLN A 108 4.66 -10.26 24.75
CA GLN A 108 3.40 -10.96 24.53
C GLN A 108 3.53 -11.85 23.28
N GLU A 109 3.13 -13.12 23.38
CA GLU A 109 3.11 -14.06 22.26
C GLU A 109 2.37 -13.43 21.06
N ALA A 110 2.95 -13.48 19.85
CA ALA A 110 2.33 -12.89 18.67
C ALA A 110 1.01 -13.61 18.30
N THR A 111 -0.04 -12.84 17.96
CA THR A 111 -1.36 -13.38 17.55
C THR A 111 -1.22 -14.44 16.45
N ASP A 112 -1.90 -15.57 16.57
CA ASP A 112 -1.92 -16.67 15.57
C ASP A 112 -3.31 -17.33 15.47
N LEU A 113 -3.51 -18.33 14.61
CA LEU A 113 -4.82 -18.94 14.35
C LEU A 113 -5.48 -19.57 15.60
N ASN A 114 -4.69 -20.04 16.56
CA ASN A 114 -5.15 -20.49 17.87
C ASN A 114 -5.79 -19.36 18.71
N HIS A 115 -5.54 -18.09 18.38
CA HIS A 115 -6.08 -16.92 19.05
C HIS A 115 -7.36 -16.36 18.41
N VAL A 116 -7.76 -16.87 17.24
CA VAL A 116 -8.93 -16.42 16.48
C VAL A 116 -10.11 -17.38 16.65
N VAL A 117 -11.35 -16.88 16.63
CA VAL A 117 -12.58 -17.69 16.56
C VAL A 117 -13.40 -17.26 15.34
N PHE A 118 -13.79 -18.20 14.49
CA PHE A 118 -14.59 -17.90 13.28
C PHE A 118 -16.09 -18.10 13.53
N GLY A 119 -16.90 -17.09 13.20
CA GLY A 119 -18.36 -17.18 13.15
C GLY A 119 -18.83 -17.11 11.70
N ILE A 120 -19.19 -18.24 11.10
CA ILE A 120 -19.54 -18.31 9.67
C ILE A 120 -21.06 -18.29 9.52
N ALA A 121 -21.58 -17.29 8.82
CA ALA A 121 -23.01 -17.19 8.50
C ALA A 121 -23.35 -18.11 7.31
N ALA A 122 -24.36 -18.97 7.48
CA ALA A 122 -24.74 -19.92 6.44
C ALA A 122 -26.26 -20.05 6.32
N SER A 123 -26.74 -20.57 5.18
CA SER A 123 -28.15 -20.96 5.02
C SER A 123 -28.29 -22.46 4.75
N SER A 124 -29.19 -23.11 5.48
CA SER A 124 -29.59 -24.51 5.30
C SER A 124 -29.98 -24.83 3.85
N LYS A 125 -30.56 -23.87 3.14
CA LYS A 125 -30.95 -23.96 1.72
C LYS A 125 -29.75 -24.05 0.77
N LEU A 126 -28.66 -23.34 1.05
CA LEU A 126 -27.46 -23.25 0.19
C LEU A 126 -26.31 -24.15 0.67
N TRP A 127 -26.41 -24.67 1.90
CA TRP A 127 -25.40 -25.48 2.58
C TRP A 127 -24.79 -26.59 1.74
N LYS A 128 -25.60 -27.33 0.96
CA LYS A 128 -25.14 -28.44 0.11
C LYS A 128 -24.04 -28.01 -0.88
N GLN A 129 -24.10 -26.78 -1.40
CA GLN A 129 -23.14 -26.21 -2.34
C GLN A 129 -22.06 -25.40 -1.62
N ARG A 130 -22.47 -24.49 -0.73
CA ARG A 130 -21.56 -23.47 -0.16
C ARG A 130 -20.54 -24.00 0.83
N LYS A 131 -20.85 -25.08 1.56
CA LYS A 131 -19.87 -25.79 2.42
C LYS A 131 -18.58 -26.17 1.68
N GLU A 132 -18.64 -26.37 0.35
CA GLU A 132 -17.47 -26.70 -0.48
C GLU A 132 -16.47 -25.54 -0.62
N TYR A 133 -16.87 -24.29 -0.33
CA TYR A 133 -15.95 -23.16 -0.21
C TYR A 133 -15.25 -23.16 1.16
N ILE A 134 -16.00 -23.40 2.25
CA ILE A 134 -15.46 -23.47 3.63
C ILE A 134 -14.36 -24.54 3.73
N LYS A 135 -14.58 -25.72 3.15
CA LYS A 135 -13.60 -26.83 3.07
C LYS A 135 -12.27 -26.47 2.40
N ILE A 136 -12.18 -25.35 1.68
CA ILE A 136 -10.96 -24.94 0.97
C ILE A 136 -9.96 -24.28 1.92
N TRP A 137 -10.45 -23.52 2.90
CA TRP A 137 -9.63 -22.66 3.75
C TRP A 137 -9.67 -23.02 5.24
N TYR A 138 -10.78 -23.58 5.73
CA TYR A 138 -10.92 -23.94 7.13
C TYR A 138 -10.11 -25.20 7.47
N LYS A 139 -9.42 -25.18 8.63
CA LYS A 139 -8.49 -26.23 9.07
C LYS A 139 -8.91 -26.72 10.47
N PRO A 140 -9.85 -27.69 10.62
CA PRO A 140 -10.46 -28.02 11.92
C PRO A 140 -9.47 -28.37 13.05
N LYS A 141 -8.31 -28.95 12.74
CA LYS A 141 -7.25 -29.26 13.72
C LYS A 141 -6.38 -28.06 14.15
N LYS A 142 -6.54 -26.89 13.52
CA LYS A 142 -5.75 -25.67 13.77
C LYS A 142 -6.59 -24.42 14.00
N MET A 143 -7.91 -24.51 13.83
CA MET A 143 -8.84 -23.38 13.82
C MET A 143 -10.09 -23.75 14.60
N ARG A 144 -10.64 -22.77 15.32
CA ARG A 144 -11.87 -22.90 16.09
C ARG A 144 -12.92 -21.92 15.56
N GLY A 145 -14.19 -22.30 15.67
CA GLY A 145 -15.30 -21.54 15.12
C GLY A 145 -16.51 -22.42 14.86
N TYR A 146 -17.59 -21.79 14.41
CA TYR A 146 -18.87 -22.45 14.16
C TYR A 146 -19.51 -21.95 12.87
N VAL A 147 -20.25 -22.84 12.21
CA VAL A 147 -21.18 -22.47 11.13
C VAL A 147 -22.57 -22.28 11.71
N TRP A 148 -23.16 -21.11 11.53
CA TRP A 148 -24.47 -20.74 12.08
C TRP A 148 -25.57 -20.75 11.01
N LEU A 149 -26.40 -21.80 11.05
CA LEU A 149 -27.51 -22.01 10.13
C LEU A 149 -28.84 -21.48 10.68
N ASP A 150 -29.78 -21.24 9.77
CA ASP A 150 -31.17 -20.92 10.08
C ASP A 150 -32.01 -22.15 10.48
N LYS A 151 -31.62 -23.36 10.03
CA LYS A 151 -32.30 -24.64 10.30
C LYS A 151 -31.31 -25.80 10.27
N GLU A 152 -31.69 -26.91 10.89
CA GLU A 152 -30.93 -28.16 10.83
C GLU A 152 -30.77 -28.69 9.40
N VAL A 153 -29.64 -29.37 9.18
CA VAL A 153 -29.25 -29.95 7.89
C VAL A 153 -28.74 -31.37 8.10
N LYS A 154 -29.05 -32.27 7.16
CA LYS A 154 -28.53 -33.64 7.20
C LYS A 154 -27.03 -33.65 6.87
N ILE A 155 -26.20 -33.75 7.90
CA ILE A 155 -24.75 -33.97 7.76
C ILE A 155 -24.54 -35.46 7.48
N LYS A 156 -24.01 -35.80 6.29
CA LYS A 156 -23.73 -37.20 5.93
C LYS A 156 -22.38 -37.61 6.50
N SER A 157 -22.38 -38.49 7.52
CA SER A 157 -21.16 -39.10 8.06
C SER A 157 -20.36 -39.85 6.98
N GLU A 158 -21.06 -40.46 6.01
CA GLU A 158 -20.51 -41.19 4.87
C GLU A 158 -19.53 -40.39 3.99
N THR A 159 -19.57 -39.05 4.00
CA THR A 159 -18.78 -38.22 3.07
C THR A 159 -17.52 -37.62 3.70
N GLY A 160 -17.18 -37.97 4.95
CA GLY A 160 -16.03 -37.39 5.68
C GLY A 160 -16.18 -35.89 5.99
N ASP A 161 -17.36 -35.31 5.77
CA ASP A 161 -17.61 -33.86 5.87
C ASP A 161 -17.23 -33.26 7.23
N GLN A 162 -17.41 -34.04 8.31
CA GLN A 162 -17.11 -33.61 9.68
C GLN A 162 -15.60 -33.43 9.94
N GLU A 163 -14.72 -34.05 9.14
CA GLU A 163 -13.25 -33.91 9.29
C GLU A 163 -12.71 -32.61 8.69
N HIS A 164 -13.51 -31.90 7.89
CA HIS A 164 -13.08 -30.77 7.05
C HIS A 164 -13.92 -29.50 7.24
N LEU A 165 -14.93 -29.52 8.10
CA LEU A 165 -15.82 -28.40 8.36
C LEU A 165 -15.76 -27.97 9.84
N PRO A 166 -16.07 -26.70 10.16
CA PRO A 166 -16.34 -26.30 11.54
C PRO A 166 -17.60 -27.00 12.06
N PRO A 167 -17.74 -27.19 13.39
CA PRO A 167 -18.98 -27.66 13.98
C PRO A 167 -20.17 -26.74 13.63
N VAL A 168 -21.32 -27.35 13.35
CA VAL A 168 -22.54 -26.65 12.98
C VAL A 168 -23.33 -26.28 14.24
N ARG A 169 -23.96 -25.10 14.21
CA ARG A 169 -24.87 -24.54 15.21
C ARG A 169 -26.11 -23.96 14.52
N ILE A 170 -27.22 -23.92 15.24
CA ILE A 170 -28.44 -23.25 14.79
C ILE A 170 -28.52 -21.91 15.53
N SER A 171 -28.78 -20.82 14.80
CA SER A 171 -28.95 -19.50 15.41
C SER A 171 -30.11 -19.49 16.41
N GLY A 172 -29.98 -18.71 17.48
CA GLY A 172 -31.03 -18.55 18.49
C GLY A 172 -32.33 -17.96 17.91
N ASP A 173 -33.44 -18.13 18.64
CA ASP A 173 -34.71 -17.53 18.22
C ASP A 173 -34.61 -16.00 18.19
N THR A 174 -35.10 -15.43 17.10
CA THR A 174 -35.13 -13.99 16.83
C THR A 174 -36.56 -13.48 16.60
N SER A 175 -37.60 -14.27 16.88
CA SER A 175 -39.02 -13.90 16.75
C SER A 175 -39.39 -12.62 17.51
N SER A 176 -38.78 -12.37 18.67
CA SER A 176 -39.07 -11.23 19.55
C SER A 176 -38.48 -9.89 19.10
N PHE A 177 -37.64 -9.85 18.06
CA PHE A 177 -37.06 -8.60 17.55
C PHE A 177 -37.98 -7.94 16.51
N PRO A 178 -38.27 -6.62 16.62
CA PRO A 178 -39.00 -5.91 15.60
C PRO A 178 -38.17 -5.81 14.30
N TYR A 179 -38.84 -5.94 13.15
CA TYR A 179 -38.22 -5.77 11.83
C TYR A 179 -39.22 -5.03 10.92
N THR A 180 -38.92 -3.77 10.60
CA THR A 180 -39.84 -2.87 9.88
C THR A 180 -39.38 -2.53 8.46
N ASN A 181 -38.15 -2.92 8.09
CA ASN A 181 -37.65 -2.73 6.73
C ASN A 181 -38.43 -3.62 5.74
N LYS A 182 -38.95 -3.02 4.65
CA LYS A 182 -39.75 -3.73 3.64
C LYS A 182 -38.93 -4.30 2.46
N GLN A 183 -37.67 -3.92 2.34
CA GLN A 183 -36.78 -4.31 1.23
C GLN A 183 -35.80 -5.43 1.63
N GLY A 184 -35.37 -5.45 2.90
CA GLY A 184 -34.49 -6.48 3.44
C GLY A 184 -35.21 -7.73 3.90
N HIS A 185 -34.45 -8.70 4.43
CA HIS A 185 -34.98 -9.97 4.91
C HIS A 185 -34.70 -10.17 6.41
N ARG A 186 -35.69 -10.66 7.15
CA ARG A 186 -35.64 -10.82 8.62
C ARG A 186 -34.46 -11.66 9.13
N SER A 187 -33.90 -12.55 8.31
CA SER A 187 -32.68 -13.31 8.65
C SER A 187 -31.46 -12.44 8.95
N ALA A 188 -31.45 -11.17 8.53
CA ALA A 188 -30.45 -10.18 8.93
C ALA A 188 -30.24 -10.11 10.45
N ILE A 189 -31.32 -10.26 11.23
CA ILE A 189 -31.26 -10.22 12.71
C ILE A 189 -30.39 -11.37 13.23
N ARG A 190 -30.68 -12.62 12.85
CA ARG A 190 -29.88 -13.77 13.31
C ARG A 190 -28.42 -13.70 12.85
N ILE A 191 -28.16 -13.16 11.65
CA ILE A 191 -26.80 -13.04 11.11
C ILE A 191 -26.01 -12.01 11.92
N SER A 192 -26.61 -10.85 12.26
CA SER A 192 -25.95 -9.85 13.12
C SER A 192 -25.56 -10.40 14.50
N ARG A 193 -26.32 -11.34 15.05
CA ARG A 193 -26.04 -11.93 16.38
C ARG A 193 -24.96 -13.01 16.38
N ILE A 194 -24.45 -13.45 15.22
CA ILE A 194 -23.50 -14.58 15.11
C ILE A 194 -22.25 -14.40 15.98
N VAL A 195 -21.69 -13.19 16.08
CA VAL A 195 -20.48 -12.98 16.89
C VAL A 195 -20.77 -13.11 18.39
N SER A 196 -21.90 -12.56 18.85
CA SER A 196 -22.35 -12.70 20.24
C SER A 196 -22.73 -14.15 20.57
N GLU A 197 -23.46 -14.84 19.69
CA GLU A 197 -23.84 -16.25 19.86
C GLU A 197 -22.58 -17.16 19.84
N THR A 198 -21.58 -16.83 19.02
CA THR A 198 -20.26 -17.48 19.03
C THR A 198 -19.56 -17.30 20.37
N LEU A 199 -19.42 -16.05 20.87
CA LEU A 199 -18.83 -15.75 22.18
C LEU A 199 -19.57 -16.47 23.32
N MET A 200 -20.90 -16.48 23.31
CA MET A 200 -21.72 -17.16 24.32
C MET A 200 -21.51 -18.69 24.30
N SER A 201 -21.34 -19.29 23.13
CA SER A 201 -21.18 -20.74 22.94
C SER A 201 -19.82 -21.31 23.40
N LEU A 202 -18.82 -20.47 23.64
CA LEU A 202 -17.49 -20.89 24.13
C LEU A 202 -17.52 -21.13 25.64
N ASP A 203 -16.87 -22.18 26.11
CA ASP A 203 -16.64 -22.41 27.53
C ASP A 203 -15.63 -21.40 28.12
N SER A 204 -15.53 -21.37 29.45
CA SER A 204 -14.69 -20.42 30.19
C SER A 204 -13.19 -20.59 29.94
N GLU A 205 -12.72 -21.80 29.59
CA GLU A 205 -11.29 -22.05 29.33
C GLU A 205 -10.94 -21.62 27.90
N SER A 206 -11.75 -22.04 26.93
CA SER A 206 -11.66 -21.63 25.53
C SER A 206 -11.63 -20.11 25.36
N LYS A 207 -12.36 -19.37 26.21
CA LYS A 207 -12.42 -17.90 26.22
C LYS A 207 -11.10 -17.21 26.60
N LYS A 208 -10.29 -17.78 27.52
CA LYS A 208 -9.07 -17.13 28.02
C LYS A 208 -8.05 -16.82 26.94
N ASN A 209 -8.00 -17.66 25.90
CA ASN A 209 -7.06 -17.53 24.80
C ASN A 209 -7.69 -16.93 23.53
N VAL A 210 -8.79 -16.17 23.63
CA VAL A 210 -9.41 -15.48 22.46
C VAL A 210 -8.95 -14.03 22.40
N ARG A 211 -8.39 -13.66 21.25
CA ARG A 211 -7.99 -12.28 20.93
C ARG A 211 -8.91 -11.63 19.91
N TRP A 212 -9.42 -12.43 18.96
CA TRP A 212 -10.21 -11.96 17.83
C TRP A 212 -11.37 -12.89 17.48
N PHE A 213 -12.53 -12.31 17.17
CA PHE A 213 -13.62 -12.98 16.48
C PHE A 213 -13.64 -12.52 15.02
N VAL A 214 -13.72 -13.46 14.08
CA VAL A 214 -13.77 -13.18 12.64
C VAL A 214 -15.08 -13.70 12.08
N MET A 215 -15.84 -12.83 11.43
CA MET A 215 -17.09 -13.15 10.76
C MET A 215 -16.89 -13.21 9.25
N GLY A 216 -17.63 -14.09 8.58
CA GLY A 216 -17.77 -14.15 7.12
C GLY A 216 -18.94 -15.06 6.73
N ASP A 217 -19.31 -15.05 5.45
CA ASP A 217 -20.40 -15.85 4.91
C ASP A 217 -19.93 -17.22 4.37
N ASP A 218 -20.88 -18.12 4.10
CA ASP A 218 -20.61 -19.48 3.61
C ASP A 218 -20.09 -19.55 2.17
N ASP A 219 -20.12 -18.43 1.43
CA ASP A 219 -19.37 -18.23 0.18
C ASP A 219 -18.22 -17.22 0.27
N THR A 220 -17.73 -16.94 1.48
CA THR A 220 -16.46 -16.23 1.74
C THR A 220 -15.30 -17.23 1.84
N VAL A 221 -14.17 -16.89 1.23
CA VAL A 221 -12.91 -17.67 1.35
C VAL A 221 -11.81 -16.80 1.92
N PHE A 222 -11.19 -17.23 3.02
CA PHE A 222 -10.11 -16.50 3.70
C PHE A 222 -8.71 -17.07 3.37
N VAL A 223 -7.76 -16.17 3.13
CA VAL A 223 -6.32 -16.46 3.19
C VAL A 223 -5.87 -16.29 4.65
N THR A 224 -6.04 -17.35 5.44
CA THR A 224 -5.89 -17.34 6.91
C THR A 224 -4.58 -16.74 7.40
N ASP A 225 -3.49 -16.94 6.66
CA ASP A 225 -2.17 -16.46 7.08
C ASP A 225 -2.03 -14.94 6.87
N ASN A 226 -2.71 -14.38 5.86
CA ASN A 226 -2.76 -12.93 5.62
C ASN A 226 -3.72 -12.23 6.59
N LEU A 227 -4.82 -12.89 6.94
CA LEU A 227 -5.70 -12.46 8.05
C LEU A 227 -4.88 -12.29 9.34
N ILE A 228 -4.09 -13.30 9.73
CA ILE A 228 -3.21 -13.20 10.91
C ILE A 228 -2.17 -12.09 10.79
N ARG A 229 -1.55 -11.90 9.61
CA ARG A 229 -0.63 -10.76 9.38
C ARG A 229 -1.31 -9.40 9.56
N VAL A 230 -2.58 -9.27 9.20
CA VAL A 230 -3.37 -8.06 9.44
C VAL A 230 -3.68 -7.89 10.93
N LEU A 231 -4.17 -8.93 11.61
CA LEU A 231 -4.53 -8.85 13.03
C LEU A 231 -3.31 -8.61 13.95
N ARG A 232 -2.10 -9.01 13.54
CA ARG A 232 -0.84 -8.71 14.24
C ARG A 232 -0.46 -7.23 14.28
N LYS A 233 -1.06 -6.37 13.43
CA LYS A 233 -0.79 -4.91 13.44
C LYS A 233 -1.45 -4.18 14.62
N TYR A 234 -2.44 -4.80 15.27
CA TYR A 234 -3.34 -4.15 16.21
C TYR A 234 -3.24 -4.76 17.60
N ASP A 235 -3.29 -3.90 18.63
CA ASP A 235 -3.40 -4.33 20.01
C ASP A 235 -4.79 -4.96 20.27
N HIS A 236 -4.79 -6.27 20.45
CA HIS A 236 -5.99 -7.06 20.69
C HIS A 236 -6.67 -6.78 22.05
N GLU A 237 -6.02 -6.08 22.97
CA GLU A 237 -6.59 -5.61 24.24
C GLU A 237 -7.43 -4.33 24.06
N GLN A 238 -7.34 -3.64 22.91
CA GLN A 238 -8.20 -2.50 22.58
C GLN A 238 -9.41 -2.90 21.73
N MET A 239 -10.45 -2.07 21.75
CA MET A 239 -11.67 -2.27 20.98
C MET A 239 -11.50 -1.91 19.49
N TYR A 240 -11.12 -2.89 18.67
CA TYR A 240 -11.03 -2.75 17.22
C TYR A 240 -12.17 -3.46 16.47
N TYR A 241 -12.71 -2.78 15.45
CA TYR A 241 -13.59 -3.31 14.39
C TYR A 241 -12.88 -3.17 13.03
N ILE A 242 -12.42 -4.27 12.46
CA ILE A 242 -11.52 -4.31 11.30
C ILE A 242 -12.22 -4.95 10.10
N GLY A 243 -12.16 -4.31 8.94
CA GLY A 243 -12.69 -4.88 7.69
C GLY A 243 -12.61 -3.89 6.53
N SER A 244 -13.42 -4.07 5.49
CA SER A 244 -13.42 -3.18 4.32
C SER A 244 -14.83 -2.82 3.83
N LEU A 245 -14.86 -1.80 2.98
CA LEU A 245 -16.04 -1.31 2.28
C LEU A 245 -16.36 -2.21 1.08
N SER A 246 -17.55 -2.01 0.50
CA SER A 246 -17.90 -2.59 -0.79
C SER A 246 -17.10 -1.94 -1.92
N GLU A 247 -16.74 -2.73 -2.93
CA GLU A 247 -16.25 -2.24 -4.22
C GLU A 247 -17.28 -1.36 -4.97
N SER A 248 -18.56 -1.43 -4.60
CA SER A 248 -19.65 -0.62 -5.16
C SER A 248 -19.85 0.69 -4.41
N HIS A 249 -19.61 1.82 -5.08
CA HIS A 249 -19.79 3.17 -4.54
C HIS A 249 -21.24 3.40 -4.05
N LEU A 250 -22.22 2.89 -4.80
CA LEU A 250 -23.63 3.01 -4.47
C LEU A 250 -23.98 2.22 -3.20
N GLN A 251 -23.42 1.01 -3.01
CA GLN A 251 -23.65 0.26 -1.76
C GLN A 251 -23.12 1.04 -0.56
N ASN A 252 -21.92 1.64 -0.66
CA ASN A 252 -21.33 2.42 0.43
C ASN A 252 -22.11 3.72 0.74
N ILE A 253 -22.74 4.35 -0.26
CA ILE A 253 -23.67 5.49 -0.05
C ILE A 253 -24.95 5.04 0.65
N PHE A 254 -25.56 3.93 0.21
CA PHE A 254 -26.85 3.49 0.75
C PHE A 254 -26.77 2.88 2.15
N PHE A 255 -25.63 2.31 2.52
CA PHE A 255 -25.39 1.74 3.84
C PHE A 255 -24.45 2.61 4.67
N SER A 256 -23.12 2.44 4.55
CA SER A 256 -22.16 3.34 5.20
C SER A 256 -20.73 3.18 4.68
N TYR A 257 -20.00 4.30 4.61
CA TYR A 257 -18.54 4.32 4.49
C TYR A 257 -17.80 3.99 5.81
N GLY A 258 -18.53 3.77 6.91
CA GLY A 258 -18.04 3.32 8.21
C GLY A 258 -18.44 1.88 8.56
N MET A 259 -18.89 1.08 7.59
CA MET A 259 -19.32 -0.31 7.78
C MET A 259 -18.32 -1.29 7.13
N ALA A 260 -17.88 -2.32 7.86
CA ALA A 260 -17.29 -3.49 7.22
C ALA A 260 -18.42 -4.38 6.67
N TYR A 261 -18.33 -4.74 5.39
CA TYR A 261 -19.30 -5.63 4.75
C TYR A 261 -19.02 -7.10 5.17
N GLY A 262 -20.05 -7.79 5.64
CA GLY A 262 -19.99 -9.12 6.26
C GLY A 262 -19.59 -10.22 5.30
N GLY A 263 -20.00 -10.13 4.04
CA GLY A 263 -19.57 -11.05 2.98
C GLY A 263 -18.07 -10.96 2.72
N GLY A 264 -17.51 -9.75 2.64
CA GLY A 264 -16.07 -9.52 2.61
C GLY A 264 -15.36 -9.98 3.89
N GLY A 265 -16.11 -10.14 4.98
CA GLY A 265 -15.63 -10.55 6.29
C GLY A 265 -15.07 -9.39 7.09
N PHE A 266 -15.14 -9.53 8.41
CA PHE A 266 -14.60 -8.56 9.35
C PHE A 266 -14.06 -9.27 10.60
N ALA A 267 -13.18 -8.59 11.32
CA ALA A 267 -12.69 -9.02 12.62
C ALA A 267 -13.11 -8.02 13.70
N ILE A 268 -13.46 -8.51 14.89
CA ILE A 268 -13.52 -7.69 16.11
C ILE A 268 -12.64 -8.27 17.20
N SER A 269 -11.98 -7.38 17.93
CA SER A 269 -11.23 -7.70 19.15
C SER A 269 -12.11 -8.36 20.21
N TYR A 270 -11.51 -9.16 21.10
CA TYR A 270 -12.23 -9.82 22.19
C TYR A 270 -12.97 -8.83 23.13
N PRO A 271 -12.36 -7.71 23.58
CA PRO A 271 -13.07 -6.74 24.42
C PRO A 271 -14.29 -6.15 23.73
N LEU A 272 -14.20 -5.87 22.42
CA LEU A 272 -15.34 -5.36 21.64
C LEU A 272 -16.45 -6.40 21.49
N ALA A 273 -16.12 -7.69 21.31
CA ALA A 273 -17.13 -8.75 21.29
C ALA A 273 -17.87 -8.88 22.63
N VAL A 274 -17.16 -8.72 23.75
CA VAL A 274 -17.75 -8.70 25.09
C VAL A 274 -18.62 -7.47 25.31
N ALA A 275 -18.20 -6.29 24.85
CA ALA A 275 -19.00 -5.06 24.91
C ALA A 275 -20.28 -5.18 24.07
N LEU A 276 -20.15 -5.63 22.82
CA LEU A 276 -21.25 -5.88 21.89
C LEU A 276 -22.27 -6.85 22.48
N SER A 277 -21.84 -8.02 22.97
CA SER A 277 -22.79 -9.05 23.47
C SER A 277 -23.65 -8.59 24.66
N LYS A 278 -23.20 -7.59 25.44
CA LYS A 278 -23.96 -6.99 26.55
C LYS A 278 -25.03 -5.98 26.11
N MET A 279 -24.98 -5.49 24.87
CA MET A 279 -25.86 -4.41 24.37
C MET A 279 -26.57 -4.68 23.05
N GLN A 280 -26.09 -5.64 22.24
CA GLN A 280 -26.52 -5.87 20.87
C GLN A 280 -28.03 -6.09 20.75
N ASP A 281 -28.62 -6.87 21.65
CA ASP A 281 -30.06 -7.13 21.64
C ASP A 281 -30.90 -5.86 21.89
N ARG A 282 -30.37 -4.86 22.60
CA ARG A 282 -31.03 -3.54 22.76
C ARG A 282 -30.85 -2.67 21.51
N CYS A 283 -29.65 -2.65 20.93
CA CYS A 283 -29.35 -1.97 19.66
C CYS A 283 -30.26 -2.47 18.51
N ILE A 284 -30.35 -3.80 18.31
CA ILE A 284 -31.20 -4.41 17.26
C ILE A 284 -32.67 -4.02 17.45
N LYS A 285 -33.18 -4.00 18.69
CA LYS A 285 -34.55 -3.57 19.01
C LYS A 285 -34.78 -2.07 18.76
N ARG A 286 -33.77 -1.23 19.00
CA ARG A 286 -33.84 0.22 18.78
C ARG A 286 -33.89 0.59 17.29
N TYR A 287 -33.22 -0.18 16.43
CA TYR A 287 -33.15 0.09 14.99
C TYR A 287 -33.84 -1.00 14.13
N PRO A 288 -35.16 -1.17 14.22
CA PRO A 288 -35.87 -2.20 13.46
C PRO A 288 -35.90 -1.94 11.95
N ALA A 289 -35.66 -0.69 11.53
CA ALA A 289 -35.72 -0.25 10.13
C ALA A 289 -34.45 -0.53 9.31
N LEU A 290 -33.33 -0.92 9.94
CA LEU A 290 -32.08 -1.22 9.23
C LEU A 290 -32.22 -2.45 8.32
N TYR A 291 -31.58 -2.41 7.16
CA TYR A 291 -31.76 -3.36 6.07
C TYR A 291 -31.15 -4.73 6.38
N GLY A 292 -29.82 -4.75 6.53
CA GLY A 292 -29.01 -5.97 6.57
C GLY A 292 -28.47 -6.32 7.95
N SER A 293 -27.67 -7.37 8.02
CA SER A 293 -26.87 -7.71 9.21
C SER A 293 -25.81 -6.65 9.48
N ASP A 294 -25.14 -6.22 8.43
CA ASP A 294 -23.91 -5.43 8.50
C ASP A 294 -24.24 -3.98 8.89
N ASP A 295 -25.34 -3.47 8.34
CA ASP A 295 -25.98 -2.20 8.69
C ASP A 295 -26.31 -2.14 10.20
N ARG A 296 -26.86 -3.24 10.74
CA ARG A 296 -27.12 -3.39 12.19
C ARG A 296 -25.83 -3.50 13.00
N MET A 297 -24.83 -4.22 12.49
CA MET A 297 -23.52 -4.32 13.13
C MET A 297 -22.87 -2.95 13.23
N GLN A 298 -22.82 -2.17 12.15
CA GLN A 298 -22.27 -0.82 12.15
C GLN A 298 -23.02 0.10 13.10
N ALA A 299 -24.35 0.05 13.15
CA ALA A 299 -25.13 0.83 14.11
C ALA A 299 -24.78 0.48 15.58
N CYS A 300 -24.58 -0.80 15.90
CA CYS A 300 -24.16 -1.20 17.25
C CYS A 300 -22.69 -0.83 17.55
N MET A 301 -21.80 -0.84 16.56
CA MET A 301 -20.42 -0.34 16.73
C MET A 301 -20.39 1.18 16.94
N ALA A 302 -21.26 1.92 16.27
CA ALA A 302 -21.43 3.36 16.47
C ALA A 302 -21.97 3.69 17.88
N GLU A 303 -22.92 2.91 18.42
CA GLU A 303 -23.34 3.02 19.83
C GLU A 303 -22.20 2.77 20.83
N LEU A 304 -21.25 1.90 20.48
CA LEU A 304 -20.07 1.61 21.28
C LEU A 304 -18.93 2.62 21.07
N GLY A 305 -19.11 3.60 20.17
CA GLY A 305 -18.08 4.59 19.84
C GLY A 305 -16.89 4.03 19.05
N VAL A 306 -17.01 2.84 18.45
CA VAL A 306 -15.90 2.17 17.76
C VAL A 306 -16.02 2.32 16.24
N PRO A 307 -15.09 3.05 15.59
CA PRO A 307 -15.10 3.24 14.14
C PRO A 307 -14.55 2.02 13.38
N LEU A 308 -14.86 1.95 12.09
CA LEU A 308 -14.23 1.00 11.17
C LEU A 308 -12.73 1.30 11.00
N THR A 309 -11.91 0.32 11.35
CA THR A 309 -10.49 0.23 10.99
C THR A 309 -10.37 -0.43 9.62
N LYS A 310 -10.08 0.37 8.58
CA LYS A 310 -10.17 -0.07 7.18
C LYS A 310 -8.94 -0.84 6.72
N GLU A 311 -9.12 -2.12 6.43
CA GLU A 311 -8.12 -3.01 5.82
C GLU A 311 -8.58 -3.46 4.44
N ILE A 312 -8.04 -2.83 3.39
CA ILE A 312 -8.47 -3.00 1.99
C ILE A 312 -8.24 -4.39 1.39
N GLY A 313 -7.65 -5.33 2.14
CA GLY A 313 -7.48 -6.73 1.73
C GLY A 313 -8.70 -7.63 1.95
N PHE A 314 -9.73 -7.13 2.64
CA PHE A 314 -11.03 -7.80 2.74
C PHE A 314 -11.89 -7.40 1.54
N HIS A 315 -12.40 -8.38 0.78
CA HIS A 315 -13.12 -8.11 -0.49
C HIS A 315 -14.55 -8.66 -0.50
N GLN A 316 -15.50 -7.74 -0.62
CA GLN A 316 -16.93 -8.01 -0.74
C GLN A 316 -17.32 -8.42 -2.18
N TYR A 317 -16.65 -7.84 -3.18
CA TYR A 317 -16.98 -7.89 -4.62
C TYR A 317 -18.49 -7.86 -4.91
N ASP A 318 -19.16 -6.75 -4.54
CA ASP A 318 -20.51 -6.41 -5.06
C ASP A 318 -20.42 -5.95 -6.54
N VAL A 319 -19.89 -6.83 -7.37
CA VAL A 319 -19.72 -6.68 -8.83
C VAL A 319 -20.13 -7.98 -9.52
N HIS A 320 -20.52 -7.88 -10.79
CA HIS A 320 -21.00 -9.00 -11.58
C HIS A 320 -20.01 -9.41 -12.68
N GLY A 321 -20.01 -10.70 -13.02
CA GLY A 321 -19.22 -11.23 -14.14
C GLY A 321 -17.75 -11.45 -13.78
N ASN A 322 -16.85 -11.10 -14.71
CA ASN A 322 -15.45 -11.46 -14.63
C ASN A 322 -14.61 -10.48 -13.79
N VAL A 323 -14.25 -10.88 -12.57
CA VAL A 323 -13.41 -10.09 -11.64
C VAL A 323 -11.91 -10.10 -11.95
N PHE A 324 -11.48 -10.66 -13.09
CA PHE A 324 -10.06 -10.74 -13.48
C PHE A 324 -9.31 -9.42 -13.33
N GLY A 325 -9.91 -8.28 -13.72
CA GLY A 325 -9.28 -6.97 -13.60
C GLY A 325 -8.95 -6.55 -12.17
N LEU A 326 -9.79 -6.92 -11.19
CA LEU A 326 -9.56 -6.63 -9.76
C LEU A 326 -8.42 -7.48 -9.20
N LEU A 327 -8.40 -8.77 -9.55
CA LEU A 327 -7.39 -9.72 -9.08
C LEU A 327 -6.02 -9.49 -9.76
N ALA A 328 -6.00 -9.11 -11.04
CA ALA A 328 -4.77 -8.85 -11.79
C ALA A 328 -4.08 -7.52 -11.43
N ALA A 329 -4.85 -6.54 -10.93
CA ALA A 329 -4.37 -5.25 -10.42
C ALA A 329 -4.73 -5.10 -8.93
N HIS A 330 -4.58 -6.19 -8.17
CA HIS A 330 -4.86 -6.18 -6.74
C HIS A 330 -3.94 -5.16 -6.03
N PRO A 331 -4.47 -4.31 -5.12
CA PRO A 331 -3.69 -3.27 -4.45
C PRO A 331 -2.56 -3.85 -3.58
N VAL A 332 -1.61 -2.98 -3.21
CA VAL A 332 -0.44 -3.34 -2.39
C VAL A 332 -0.83 -3.51 -0.92
N THR A 333 -1.53 -4.61 -0.65
CA THR A 333 -2.08 -5.03 0.65
C THR A 333 -2.08 -6.57 0.70
N PRO A 334 -2.05 -7.21 1.89
CA PRO A 334 -2.33 -8.65 1.97
C PRO A 334 -3.71 -8.93 1.39
N PHE A 335 -3.83 -9.89 0.46
CA PHE A 335 -5.15 -10.41 0.05
C PHE A 335 -5.68 -11.29 1.18
N VAL A 336 -6.76 -10.87 1.87
CA VAL A 336 -7.26 -11.49 3.09
C VAL A 336 -8.46 -12.38 2.83
N SER A 337 -9.42 -11.94 2.01
CA SER A 337 -10.67 -12.67 1.77
C SER A 337 -11.22 -12.43 0.37
N MET A 338 -12.18 -13.29 -0.04
CA MET A 338 -12.96 -13.11 -1.25
C MET A 338 -14.38 -13.64 -1.09
N HIS A 339 -15.34 -12.75 -1.34
CA HIS A 339 -16.77 -12.91 -1.60
C HIS A 339 -17.06 -12.12 -2.90
N HIS A 340 -18.18 -12.17 -3.62
CA HIS A 340 -19.38 -13.01 -3.55
C HIS A 340 -19.28 -14.15 -4.58
N LEU A 341 -18.79 -15.32 -4.16
CA LEU A 341 -18.30 -16.34 -5.09
C LEU A 341 -19.37 -16.88 -6.04
N ASP A 342 -20.62 -17.00 -5.60
CA ASP A 342 -21.72 -17.48 -6.45
C ASP A 342 -22.15 -16.47 -7.53
N VAL A 343 -21.81 -15.19 -7.37
CA VAL A 343 -22.20 -14.09 -8.25
C VAL A 343 -21.15 -13.76 -9.32
N VAL A 344 -19.87 -13.85 -8.96
CA VAL A 344 -18.74 -13.65 -9.88
C VAL A 344 -18.48 -14.88 -10.74
N GLU A 345 -17.85 -14.71 -11.90
CA GLU A 345 -17.40 -15.82 -12.75
C GLU A 345 -16.22 -16.59 -12.12
N PRO A 346 -15.97 -17.86 -12.51
CA PRO A 346 -14.77 -18.57 -12.08
C PRO A 346 -13.50 -17.80 -12.44
N ILE A 347 -12.65 -17.55 -11.44
CA ILE A 347 -11.42 -16.74 -11.60
C ILE A 347 -10.39 -17.33 -12.58
N PHE A 348 -10.52 -18.62 -12.91
CA PHE A 348 -9.75 -19.30 -13.95
C PHE A 348 -10.69 -19.87 -15.01
N PRO A 349 -10.35 -19.81 -16.31
CA PRO A 349 -11.19 -20.32 -17.38
C PRO A 349 -11.36 -21.84 -17.33
N ASN A 350 -12.43 -22.33 -17.97
CA ASN A 350 -12.72 -23.75 -18.19
C ASN A 350 -12.81 -24.61 -16.92
N MET A 351 -13.22 -24.04 -15.78
CA MET A 351 -13.48 -24.79 -14.54
C MET A 351 -14.57 -24.17 -13.67
N THR A 352 -15.09 -24.94 -12.72
CA THR A 352 -16.08 -24.46 -11.74
C THR A 352 -15.46 -23.52 -10.72
N ARG A 353 -16.27 -22.65 -10.10
CA ARG A 353 -15.85 -21.73 -9.01
C ARG A 353 -15.02 -22.44 -7.93
N VAL A 354 -15.54 -23.53 -7.36
CA VAL A 354 -14.85 -24.35 -6.34
C VAL A 354 -13.49 -24.87 -6.85
N ARG A 355 -13.38 -25.32 -8.11
CA ARG A 355 -12.09 -25.75 -8.69
C ARG A 355 -11.14 -24.57 -8.90
N ALA A 356 -11.63 -23.41 -9.32
CA ALA A 356 -10.84 -22.21 -9.51
C ALA A 356 -10.23 -21.72 -8.19
N ILE A 357 -11.01 -21.70 -7.09
CA ILE A 357 -10.50 -21.34 -5.77
C ILE A 357 -9.53 -22.41 -5.25
N LYS A 358 -9.85 -23.71 -5.39
CA LYS A 358 -8.91 -24.80 -5.04
C LYS A 358 -7.57 -24.66 -5.76
N LYS A 359 -7.56 -24.25 -7.03
CA LYS A 359 -6.34 -23.96 -7.81
C LYS A 359 -5.55 -22.76 -7.27
N LEU A 360 -6.22 -21.70 -6.80
CA LEU A 360 -5.57 -20.56 -6.14
C LEU A 360 -4.89 -20.96 -4.81
N THR A 361 -5.32 -22.05 -4.16
CA THR A 361 -4.66 -22.51 -2.93
C THR A 361 -3.21 -22.99 -3.12
N THR A 362 -2.81 -23.34 -4.34
CA THR A 362 -1.45 -23.81 -4.63
C THR A 362 -0.40 -22.71 -4.35
N PRO A 363 -0.43 -21.54 -5.01
CA PRO A 363 0.49 -20.43 -4.66
C PRO A 363 0.25 -19.90 -3.25
N MET A 364 -1.01 -19.87 -2.77
CA MET A 364 -1.35 -19.42 -1.41
C MET A 364 -0.60 -20.20 -0.31
N LYS A 365 -0.44 -21.52 -0.48
CA LYS A 365 0.29 -22.37 0.48
C LYS A 365 1.82 -22.23 0.40
N ILE A 366 2.33 -21.66 -0.68
CA ILE A 366 3.77 -21.49 -0.95
C ILE A 366 4.24 -20.13 -0.44
N ASP A 367 3.52 -19.06 -0.77
CA ASP A 367 3.79 -17.69 -0.35
C ASP A 367 2.48 -16.90 -0.31
N SER A 368 1.75 -17.03 0.80
CA SER A 368 0.51 -16.27 1.03
C SER A 368 0.74 -14.76 1.02
N ALA A 369 1.92 -14.28 1.44
CA ALA A 369 2.23 -12.86 1.48
C ALA A 369 2.33 -12.25 0.06
N GLY A 370 2.93 -12.97 -0.89
CA GLY A 370 3.06 -12.55 -2.29
C GLY A 370 1.82 -12.76 -3.16
N LEU A 371 0.75 -13.36 -2.65
CA LEU A 371 -0.44 -13.75 -3.43
C LEU A 371 -1.16 -12.54 -4.05
N LEU A 372 -1.50 -12.65 -5.34
CA LEU A 372 -2.08 -11.62 -6.21
C LEU A 372 -1.25 -10.35 -6.43
N GLN A 373 -0.12 -10.17 -5.73
CA GLN A 373 0.64 -8.93 -5.76
C GLN A 373 1.15 -8.60 -7.15
N GLN A 374 0.81 -7.41 -7.63
CA GLN A 374 1.17 -6.93 -8.96
C GLN A 374 2.63 -6.47 -9.01
N SER A 375 3.36 -6.96 -10.01
CA SER A 375 4.70 -6.48 -10.39
C SER A 375 4.68 -6.06 -11.87
N ILE A 376 5.27 -4.91 -12.19
CA ILE A 376 5.26 -4.35 -13.55
C ILE A 376 6.69 -4.20 -14.06
N CYS A 377 6.91 -4.52 -15.33
CA CYS A 377 8.18 -4.37 -16.02
C CYS A 377 8.02 -4.25 -17.53
N TYR A 378 9.11 -3.92 -18.21
CA TYR A 378 9.13 -3.56 -19.62
C TYR A 378 10.16 -4.39 -20.38
N ASP A 379 9.78 -4.87 -21.57
CA ASP A 379 10.73 -5.36 -22.57
C ASP A 379 10.97 -4.21 -23.55
N LYS A 380 12.11 -3.52 -23.39
CA LYS A 380 12.49 -2.36 -24.21
C LYS A 380 12.66 -2.74 -25.68
N HIS A 381 13.25 -3.90 -25.97
CA HIS A 381 13.53 -4.35 -27.34
C HIS A 381 12.26 -4.69 -28.09
N LYS A 382 11.25 -5.23 -27.41
CA LYS A 382 9.96 -5.61 -28.01
C LYS A 382 8.88 -4.54 -27.87
N SER A 383 9.18 -3.46 -27.15
CA SER A 383 8.21 -2.42 -26.75
C SER A 383 6.97 -3.00 -26.07
N TRP A 384 7.17 -3.87 -25.08
CA TRP A 384 6.09 -4.49 -24.30
C TRP A 384 6.04 -3.99 -22.86
N THR A 385 4.82 -3.87 -22.32
CA THR A 385 4.59 -3.79 -20.88
C THR A 385 4.09 -5.14 -20.36
N ILE A 386 4.67 -5.61 -19.28
CA ILE A 386 4.32 -6.89 -18.65
C ILE A 386 3.86 -6.62 -17.23
N SER A 387 2.67 -7.11 -16.88
CA SER A 387 2.11 -7.09 -15.54
C SER A 387 1.96 -8.51 -15.02
N VAL A 388 2.58 -8.81 -13.88
CA VAL A 388 2.57 -10.10 -13.20
C VAL A 388 1.76 -9.97 -11.92
N SER A 389 0.57 -10.57 -11.85
CA SER A 389 -0.15 -10.83 -10.60
C SER A 389 0.23 -12.23 -10.13
N TRP A 390 1.13 -12.30 -9.14
CA TRP A 390 1.78 -13.56 -8.78
C TRP A 390 0.79 -14.58 -8.20
N GLY A 391 0.84 -15.81 -8.72
CA GLY A 391 -0.09 -16.89 -8.37
C GLY A 391 -1.43 -16.86 -9.13
N PHE A 392 -1.65 -15.87 -9.99
CA PHE A 392 -2.93 -15.72 -10.72
C PHE A 392 -2.75 -15.58 -12.23
N ALA A 393 -2.18 -14.47 -12.70
CA ALA A 393 -2.11 -14.18 -14.12
C ALA A 393 -0.94 -13.26 -14.49
N VAL A 394 -0.42 -13.43 -15.71
CA VAL A 394 0.47 -12.49 -16.37
C VAL A 394 -0.24 -11.89 -17.58
N GLN A 395 -0.10 -10.58 -17.77
CA GLN A 395 -0.61 -9.85 -18.92
C GLN A 395 0.55 -9.22 -19.69
N VAL A 396 0.59 -9.43 -21.00
CA VAL A 396 1.56 -8.80 -21.91
C VAL A 396 0.81 -7.84 -22.85
N PHE A 397 1.18 -6.56 -22.79
CA PHE A 397 0.62 -5.48 -23.60
C PHE A 397 1.65 -5.01 -24.63
N ARG A 398 1.18 -4.66 -25.84
CA ARG A 398 1.98 -3.91 -26.82
C ARG A 398 2.00 -2.43 -26.45
N GLY A 399 3.18 -1.81 -26.43
CA GLY A 399 3.40 -0.43 -26.01
C GLY A 399 3.84 -0.30 -24.55
N SER A 400 4.32 0.89 -24.20
CA SER A 400 4.73 1.24 -22.83
C SER A 400 3.56 1.91 -22.08
N PHE A 401 3.11 1.27 -21.00
CA PHE A 401 2.06 1.77 -20.11
C PHE A 401 2.66 2.21 -18.78
N SER A 402 2.23 3.36 -18.24
CA SER A 402 2.74 3.83 -16.95
C SER A 402 2.32 2.89 -15.80
N PRO A 403 3.10 2.77 -14.71
CA PRO A 403 2.70 1.96 -13.56
C PRO A 403 1.37 2.41 -12.95
N ARG A 404 1.10 3.72 -12.93
CA ARG A 404 -0.18 4.33 -12.51
C ARG A 404 -1.37 3.84 -13.34
N GLU A 405 -1.17 3.59 -14.63
CA GLU A 405 -2.23 3.04 -15.49
C GLU A 405 -2.39 1.53 -15.31
N MET A 406 -1.29 0.82 -15.06
CA MET A 406 -1.30 -0.62 -14.81
C MET A 406 -1.88 -1.02 -13.46
N GLU A 407 -1.76 -0.16 -12.44
CA GLU A 407 -2.40 -0.29 -11.13
C GLU A 407 -3.92 -0.13 -11.17
N MET A 408 -4.49 0.47 -12.22
CA MET A 408 -5.95 0.60 -12.35
C MET A 408 -6.57 -0.70 -12.89
N PRO A 409 -7.51 -1.34 -12.16
CA PRO A 409 -8.23 -2.52 -12.65
C PRO A 409 -8.86 -2.30 -14.01
N SER A 410 -8.61 -3.21 -14.96
CA SER A 410 -9.33 -3.22 -16.24
C SER A 410 -10.81 -3.56 -16.01
N ARG A 411 -11.71 -2.83 -16.65
CA ARG A 411 -13.17 -3.10 -16.62
C ARG A 411 -13.51 -4.42 -17.32
N THR A 412 -13.38 -5.54 -16.59
CA THR A 412 -13.82 -6.89 -17.00
C THR A 412 -15.14 -7.30 -16.32
N PHE A 413 -15.57 -6.53 -15.31
CA PHE A 413 -16.74 -6.75 -14.47
C PHE A 413 -17.79 -5.64 -14.69
N LEU A 414 -19.02 -5.92 -14.29
CA LEU A 414 -20.15 -4.98 -14.25
C LEU A 414 -20.40 -4.53 -12.81
N ASN A 415 -21.08 -3.38 -12.63
CA ASN A 415 -21.49 -2.95 -11.29
C ASN A 415 -22.61 -3.83 -10.72
N TRP A 416 -22.93 -3.67 -9.43
CA TRP A 416 -23.97 -4.40 -8.73
C TRP A 416 -25.35 -4.35 -9.42
N TYR A 417 -25.69 -3.21 -10.03
CA TYR A 417 -26.94 -3.00 -10.79
C TYR A 417 -26.84 -3.45 -12.26
N LYS A 418 -25.79 -4.21 -12.61
CA LYS A 418 -25.51 -4.76 -13.96
C LYS A 418 -25.43 -3.71 -15.07
N ARG A 419 -25.06 -2.47 -14.73
CA ARG A 419 -24.77 -1.40 -15.68
C ARG A 419 -23.25 -1.27 -15.85
N ALA A 420 -22.83 -0.90 -17.07
CA ALA A 420 -21.42 -0.64 -17.39
C ALA A 420 -20.99 0.80 -16.99
N ASP A 421 -21.45 1.26 -15.84
CA ASP A 421 -21.15 2.59 -15.30
C ASP A 421 -19.84 2.55 -14.51
N TYR A 422 -18.87 3.38 -14.92
CA TYR A 422 -17.55 3.45 -14.32
C TYR A 422 -17.49 4.38 -13.10
N THR A 423 -18.52 5.22 -12.89
CA THR A 423 -18.63 6.11 -11.72
C THR A 423 -19.21 5.40 -10.50
N ALA A 424 -19.79 4.22 -10.69
CA ALA A 424 -20.42 3.41 -9.64
C ALA A 424 -19.46 2.59 -8.78
N TYR A 425 -18.14 2.73 -8.95
CA TYR A 425 -17.11 1.97 -8.21
C TYR A 425 -16.41 2.83 -7.16
N ALA A 426 -16.04 2.23 -6.03
CA ALA A 426 -15.33 2.93 -4.94
C ALA A 426 -13.83 3.16 -5.24
N PHE A 427 -13.40 3.02 -6.50
CA PHE A 427 -12.02 3.07 -6.97
C PHE A 427 -11.98 3.36 -8.49
N ASN A 428 -10.84 3.85 -8.98
CA ASN A 428 -10.65 4.13 -10.40
C ASN A 428 -10.48 2.85 -11.22
N THR A 429 -11.07 2.80 -12.41
CA THR A 429 -10.90 1.68 -13.34
C THR A 429 -10.24 2.15 -14.63
N ARG A 430 -9.40 1.29 -15.24
CA ARG A 430 -8.74 1.62 -16.51
C ARG A 430 -9.78 1.72 -17.63
N PRO A 431 -9.71 2.73 -18.52
CA PRO A 431 -10.57 2.81 -19.69
C PRO A 431 -10.54 1.52 -20.53
N VAL A 432 -11.69 1.12 -21.07
CA VAL A 432 -11.73 0.08 -22.10
C VAL A 432 -11.10 0.67 -23.36
N SER A 433 -10.02 0.06 -23.84
CA SER A 433 -9.36 0.52 -25.06
C SER A 433 -10.31 0.40 -26.27
N ARG A 434 -10.33 1.44 -27.09
CA ARG A 434 -10.97 1.43 -28.41
C ARG A 434 -10.12 0.72 -29.48
N ASN A 435 -8.81 0.62 -29.26
CA ASN A 435 -7.89 0.02 -30.23
C ASN A 435 -7.63 -1.44 -29.87
N HIS A 436 -8.07 -2.34 -30.76
CA HIS A 436 -7.94 -3.78 -30.60
C HIS A 436 -6.49 -4.31 -30.43
N CYS A 437 -5.46 -3.56 -30.85
CA CYS A 437 -4.04 -3.90 -30.65
C CYS A 437 -3.59 -3.81 -29.17
N GLN A 438 -4.28 -2.99 -28.37
CA GLN A 438 -4.00 -2.79 -26.93
C GLN A 438 -4.64 -3.86 -26.04
N LYS A 439 -5.41 -4.79 -26.62
CA LYS A 439 -5.91 -5.98 -25.90
C LYS A 439 -4.69 -6.81 -25.43
N PRO A 440 -4.55 -7.08 -24.13
CA PRO A 440 -3.42 -7.86 -23.63
C PRO A 440 -3.53 -9.33 -24.00
N PHE A 441 -2.37 -9.96 -24.17
CA PHE A 441 -2.25 -11.41 -24.09
C PHE A 441 -2.25 -11.83 -22.63
N VAL A 442 -3.21 -12.67 -22.25
CA VAL A 442 -3.38 -13.16 -20.88
C VAL A 442 -2.79 -14.56 -20.76
N PHE A 443 -2.07 -14.79 -19.67
CA PHE A 443 -1.49 -16.09 -19.32
C PHE A 443 -1.94 -16.42 -17.89
N HIS A 444 -2.79 -17.43 -17.73
CA HIS A 444 -3.23 -17.86 -16.40
C HIS A 444 -2.23 -18.82 -15.79
N MET A 445 -2.04 -18.75 -14.47
CA MET A 445 -1.19 -19.71 -13.74
C MET A 445 -1.65 -21.14 -14.04
N SER A 446 -0.76 -21.99 -14.54
CA SER A 446 -0.98 -23.43 -14.69
C SER A 446 -0.51 -24.18 -13.45
N ASN A 447 0.67 -23.82 -12.93
CA ASN A 447 1.33 -24.49 -11.81
C ASN A 447 2.18 -23.51 -10.98
N ALA A 448 2.41 -23.82 -9.70
CA ALA A 448 3.37 -23.12 -8.84
C ALA A 448 4.02 -24.12 -7.88
N LYS A 449 5.34 -24.03 -7.71
CA LYS A 449 6.12 -24.84 -6.76
C LYS A 449 7.17 -23.98 -6.05
N PHE A 450 7.56 -24.41 -4.85
CA PHE A 450 8.80 -23.93 -4.24
C PHE A 450 9.98 -24.76 -4.78
N ASP A 451 11.10 -24.11 -5.05
CA ASP A 451 12.38 -24.74 -5.37
C ASP A 451 13.32 -24.57 -4.16
N PRO A 452 13.60 -25.64 -3.40
CA PRO A 452 14.45 -25.55 -2.21
C PRO A 452 15.90 -25.22 -2.52
N GLN A 453 16.43 -25.61 -3.70
CA GLN A 453 17.83 -25.37 -4.05
C GLN A 453 18.08 -23.89 -4.37
N LEU A 454 17.10 -23.24 -5.02
CA LEU A 454 17.17 -21.82 -5.35
C LEU A 454 16.52 -20.91 -4.30
N ASN A 455 15.96 -21.48 -3.21
CA ASN A 455 15.15 -20.78 -2.21
C ASN A 455 14.13 -19.82 -2.85
N THR A 456 13.44 -20.30 -3.90
CA THR A 456 12.70 -19.45 -4.84
C THR A 456 11.43 -20.16 -5.29
N THR A 457 10.31 -19.43 -5.39
CA THR A 457 9.10 -19.95 -6.03
C THR A 457 9.24 -19.92 -7.54
N VAL A 458 8.82 -21.00 -8.20
CA VAL A 458 8.76 -21.12 -9.66
C VAL A 458 7.30 -21.33 -10.03
N SER A 459 6.72 -20.37 -10.74
CA SER A 459 5.34 -20.43 -11.21
C SER A 459 5.27 -20.38 -12.73
N GLN A 460 4.41 -21.20 -13.32
CA GLN A 460 4.22 -21.32 -14.75
C GLN A 460 2.83 -20.80 -15.13
N TYR A 461 2.75 -20.08 -16.24
CA TYR A 461 1.52 -19.48 -16.76
C TYR A 461 1.38 -19.86 -18.23
N THR A 462 0.19 -20.32 -18.61
CA THR A 462 -0.12 -20.78 -19.97
C THR A 462 -1.02 -19.77 -20.67
N ARG A 463 -0.73 -19.48 -21.95
CA ARG A 463 -1.49 -18.52 -22.75
C ARG A 463 -2.97 -18.91 -22.84
N ASP A 464 -3.84 -17.95 -22.54
CA ASP A 464 -5.25 -18.06 -22.87
C ASP A 464 -5.44 -17.81 -24.38
N ARG A 465 -6.09 -18.76 -25.06
CA ARG A 465 -6.17 -18.78 -26.53
C ARG A 465 -7.41 -18.03 -27.04
N VAL A 466 -7.58 -16.79 -26.56
CA VAL A 466 -8.57 -15.88 -27.11
C VAL A 466 -8.06 -15.30 -28.44
N PRO A 467 -8.89 -15.25 -29.49
CA PRO A 467 -8.50 -14.58 -30.74
C PRO A 467 -8.05 -13.13 -30.51
N HIS A 468 -6.94 -12.77 -31.14
CA HIS A 468 -6.45 -11.41 -31.27
C HIS A 468 -6.54 -11.01 -32.74
N PRO A 469 -7.11 -9.84 -33.07
CA PRO A 469 -7.15 -9.38 -34.46
C PRO A 469 -5.74 -8.99 -34.94
N ALA A 470 -5.53 -9.09 -36.25
CA ALA A 470 -4.28 -8.68 -36.88
C ALA A 470 -3.98 -7.21 -36.57
N CYS A 471 -2.77 -6.95 -36.07
CA CYS A 471 -2.32 -5.62 -35.68
C CYS A 471 -1.19 -5.16 -36.60
N ARG A 472 -1.28 -3.93 -37.14
CA ARG A 472 -0.26 -3.33 -38.03
C ARG A 472 0.74 -2.43 -37.29
N TRP A 473 0.85 -2.57 -35.97
CA TRP A 473 1.82 -1.81 -35.19
C TRP A 473 3.23 -2.37 -35.41
N ASP A 474 4.20 -1.48 -35.55
CA ASP A 474 5.62 -1.82 -35.63
C ASP A 474 6.16 -2.18 -34.23
N MET A 475 5.74 -3.34 -33.74
CA MET A 475 6.09 -3.91 -32.44
C MET A 475 6.06 -5.44 -32.54
N ALA A 476 6.95 -6.12 -31.82
CA ALA A 476 6.95 -7.59 -31.79
C ALA A 476 5.59 -8.16 -31.35
N ASN A 477 5.16 -9.27 -31.95
CA ASN A 477 3.89 -9.92 -31.61
C ASN A 477 4.06 -10.89 -30.43
N PRO A 478 3.39 -10.71 -29.26
CA PRO A 478 3.48 -11.66 -28.15
C PRO A 478 2.87 -13.05 -28.40
N GLU A 479 2.20 -13.24 -29.53
CA GLU A 479 1.46 -14.46 -29.88
C GLU A 479 2.31 -15.75 -29.95
N GLU A 480 3.60 -15.63 -30.26
CA GLU A 480 4.56 -16.74 -30.27
C GLU A 480 4.81 -17.31 -28.85
N ILE A 481 4.60 -16.48 -27.81
CA ILE A 481 4.77 -16.90 -26.42
C ILE A 481 3.58 -17.77 -26.01
N ASN A 482 3.86 -19.03 -25.67
CA ASN A 482 2.85 -19.97 -25.18
C ASN A 482 2.92 -20.16 -23.66
N THR A 483 4.10 -19.97 -23.09
CA THR A 483 4.39 -20.19 -21.67
C THR A 483 5.17 -19.02 -21.10
N ILE A 484 4.80 -18.58 -19.90
CA ILE A 484 5.59 -17.67 -19.08
C ILE A 484 6.02 -18.41 -17.81
N VAL A 485 7.28 -18.27 -17.41
CA VAL A 485 7.80 -18.77 -16.14
C VAL A 485 8.25 -17.59 -15.28
N VAL A 486 7.72 -17.50 -14.06
CA VAL A 486 8.04 -16.44 -13.10
C VAL A 486 8.77 -17.04 -11.90
N TYR A 487 9.99 -16.56 -11.69
CA TYR A 487 10.76 -16.74 -10.46
C TYR A 487 10.42 -15.63 -9.46
N LYS A 488 10.15 -15.98 -8.20
CA LYS A 488 9.97 -15.01 -7.10
C LYS A 488 10.50 -15.61 -5.79
N LYS A 489 11.41 -14.91 -5.10
CA LYS A 489 11.80 -15.28 -3.72
C LYS A 489 10.62 -15.04 -2.76
N PRO A 490 10.27 -15.99 -1.86
CA PRO A 490 9.31 -15.72 -0.79
C PRO A 490 9.80 -14.57 0.11
N ASP A 491 8.87 -13.80 0.65
CA ASP A 491 9.18 -12.71 1.58
C ASP A 491 8.16 -12.71 2.74
N PRO A 492 8.44 -13.43 3.84
CA PRO A 492 7.50 -13.54 4.96
C PRO A 492 7.31 -12.20 5.70
N HIS A 493 8.26 -11.28 5.55
CA HIS A 493 8.29 -9.94 6.16
C HIS A 493 7.86 -8.84 5.16
N LEU A 494 7.17 -9.19 4.07
CA LEU A 494 6.62 -8.23 3.11
C LEU A 494 5.67 -7.22 3.78
N TRP A 495 4.88 -7.69 4.75
CA TRP A 495 3.81 -6.94 5.39
C TRP A 495 4.16 -6.40 6.79
N THR A 496 5.41 -6.57 7.24
CA THR A 496 5.94 -5.95 8.48
C THR A 496 6.75 -4.68 8.22
N ARG A 497 6.84 -4.26 6.94
CA ARG A 497 7.53 -3.06 6.48
C ARG A 497 6.53 -2.14 5.77
N SER A 498 6.94 -0.91 5.46
CA SER A 498 6.16 0.02 4.63
C SER A 498 5.68 -0.67 3.33
N PRO A 499 4.36 -0.70 3.03
CA PRO A 499 3.85 -1.39 1.85
C PRO A 499 4.49 -0.90 0.55
N ARG A 500 5.09 -1.82 -0.22
CA ARG A 500 5.75 -1.51 -1.49
C ARG A 500 5.58 -2.65 -2.49
N ARG A 501 5.19 -2.30 -3.71
CA ARG A 501 5.15 -3.19 -4.88
C ARG A 501 6.52 -3.82 -5.15
N ASN A 502 6.51 -5.10 -5.57
CA ASN A 502 7.67 -5.75 -6.17
C ASN A 502 7.88 -5.33 -7.64
N CYS A 503 9.13 -5.29 -8.07
CA CYS A 503 9.50 -5.08 -9.47
C CYS A 503 9.67 -6.41 -10.19
N CYS A 504 9.47 -6.43 -11.51
CA CYS A 504 9.89 -7.57 -12.33
C CYS A 504 11.00 -7.20 -13.33
N ARG A 505 11.63 -8.21 -13.92
CA ARG A 505 12.54 -8.07 -15.06
C ARG A 505 12.39 -9.27 -15.99
N VAL A 506 12.47 -9.05 -17.29
CA VAL A 506 12.57 -10.12 -18.30
C VAL A 506 14.00 -10.67 -18.27
N LEU A 507 14.14 -11.99 -18.32
CA LEU A 507 15.44 -12.68 -18.40
C LEU A 507 15.74 -13.05 -19.87
N GLN A 508 17.01 -13.03 -20.26
CA GLN A 508 17.41 -13.38 -21.62
C GLN A 508 17.02 -14.81 -21.99
N THR A 509 16.38 -14.97 -23.16
CA THR A 509 15.76 -16.21 -23.61
C THR A 509 16.76 -17.14 -24.32
N LYS A 510 16.82 -18.41 -23.88
CA LYS A 510 17.55 -19.50 -24.56
C LYS A 510 16.65 -20.52 -25.29
N ARG A 511 15.32 -20.37 -25.23
CA ARG A 511 14.34 -21.27 -25.86
C ARG A 511 13.21 -20.48 -26.50
N ASN A 512 12.81 -20.87 -27.70
CA ASN A 512 11.68 -20.26 -28.40
C ASN A 512 10.37 -20.52 -27.62
N ASN A 513 9.41 -19.60 -27.76
CA ASN A 513 8.04 -19.68 -27.23
C ASN A 513 7.87 -19.66 -25.69
N THR A 514 8.94 -19.47 -24.90
CA THR A 514 8.87 -19.32 -23.43
C THR A 514 9.49 -18.01 -22.96
N LEU A 515 8.73 -17.18 -22.24
CA LEU A 515 9.21 -15.96 -21.60
C LEU A 515 9.58 -16.25 -20.14
N TRP A 516 10.73 -15.75 -19.69
CA TRP A 516 11.23 -15.96 -18.34
C TRP A 516 11.29 -14.62 -17.62
N ILE A 517 10.73 -14.55 -16.41
CA ILE A 517 10.59 -13.32 -15.63
C ILE A 517 11.10 -13.57 -14.21
N ASN A 518 11.82 -12.61 -13.64
CA ASN A 518 12.18 -12.59 -12.22
C ASN A 518 11.45 -11.46 -11.50
N VAL A 519 10.84 -11.75 -10.35
CA VAL A 519 10.11 -10.81 -9.49
C VAL A 519 10.83 -10.68 -8.15
N GLY A 520 11.03 -9.44 -7.68
CA GLY A 520 11.70 -9.18 -6.40
C GLY A 520 11.53 -7.74 -5.92
N VAL A 521 12.23 -7.40 -4.83
CA VAL A 521 12.22 -6.04 -4.28
C VAL A 521 12.86 -5.07 -5.29
N CYS A 522 12.23 -3.91 -5.50
CA CYS A 522 12.74 -2.85 -6.37
C CYS A 522 14.04 -2.21 -5.83
N ARG A 523 15.20 -2.72 -6.27
CA ARG A 523 16.55 -2.19 -5.97
C ARG A 523 17.10 -1.32 -7.10
N ALA A 524 18.23 -0.65 -6.85
CA ALA A 524 18.97 0.09 -7.89
C ALA A 524 19.30 -0.81 -9.09
N ASP A 525 19.62 -2.09 -8.87
CA ASP A 525 19.91 -3.11 -9.89
C ASP A 525 18.74 -3.43 -10.84
N PHE A 526 17.51 -2.98 -10.53
CA PHE A 526 16.36 -3.04 -11.44
C PHE A 526 16.26 -1.80 -12.35
N LYS A 527 17.04 -0.74 -12.07
CA LYS A 527 17.40 0.26 -13.07
C LYS A 527 18.67 -0.23 -13.76
N GLU A 528 18.55 -0.65 -15.01
CA GLU A 528 19.69 -0.63 -15.90
C GLU A 528 20.16 0.81 -16.07
N LEU A 529 21.12 1.25 -15.24
CA LEU A 529 21.98 2.36 -15.60
C LEU A 529 22.98 1.84 -16.63
N GLN A 530 22.52 1.64 -17.86
CA GLN A 530 23.40 1.48 -19.02
C GLN A 530 24.08 2.82 -19.23
N ILE A 531 25.16 3.08 -18.48
CA ILE A 531 26.12 4.14 -18.79
C ILE A 531 26.70 3.73 -20.15
N PRO A 532 26.47 4.50 -21.23
CA PRO A 532 26.98 4.13 -22.53
C PRO A 532 28.50 4.01 -22.48
N GLU A 533 29.08 3.08 -23.23
CA GLU A 533 30.52 2.82 -23.20
C GLU A 533 31.34 4.10 -23.53
N TYR A 534 30.78 5.00 -24.33
CA TYR A 534 31.39 6.31 -24.60
C TYR A 534 31.44 7.23 -23.38
N VAL A 535 30.47 7.18 -22.46
CA VAL A 535 30.49 7.97 -21.21
C VAL A 535 31.55 7.45 -20.27
N LEU A 536 31.67 6.12 -20.11
CA LEU A 536 32.76 5.49 -19.35
C LEU A 536 34.13 5.85 -19.94
N LYS A 537 34.30 5.78 -21.26
CA LYS A 537 35.53 6.21 -21.95
C LYS A 537 35.80 7.70 -21.78
N THR A 538 34.77 8.55 -21.82
CA THR A 538 34.91 10.00 -21.59
C THR A 538 35.33 10.30 -20.15
N LEU A 539 34.76 9.62 -19.16
CA LEU A 539 35.17 9.76 -17.75
C LEU A 539 36.61 9.28 -17.52
N TYR A 540 37.02 8.18 -18.16
CA TYR A 540 38.42 7.72 -18.14
C TYR A 540 39.38 8.74 -18.78
N VAL A 541 39.00 9.35 -19.91
CA VAL A 541 39.80 10.40 -20.56
C VAL A 541 39.86 11.67 -19.70
N ILE A 542 38.76 12.07 -19.04
CA ILE A 542 38.76 13.20 -18.10
C ILE A 542 39.67 12.91 -16.90
N GLY A 543 39.61 11.69 -16.33
CA GLY A 543 40.52 11.25 -15.27
C GLY A 543 42.00 11.30 -15.71
N PHE A 544 42.31 10.74 -16.88
CA PHE A 544 43.67 10.78 -17.44
C PHE A 544 44.17 12.21 -17.70
N ILE A 545 43.30 13.12 -18.17
CA ILE A 545 43.63 14.54 -18.35
C ILE A 545 43.88 15.22 -17.00
N ARG A 546 43.05 14.95 -15.98
CA ARG A 546 43.28 15.43 -14.60
C ARG A 546 44.65 14.96 -14.09
N ASP A 547 44.94 13.67 -14.20
CA ASP A 547 46.18 13.08 -13.68
C ASP A 547 47.41 13.64 -14.42
N MET A 548 47.29 13.94 -15.73
CA MET A 548 48.31 14.68 -16.49
C MET A 548 48.48 16.12 -16.00
N VAL A 549 47.39 16.83 -15.70
CA VAL A 549 47.44 18.22 -15.20
C VAL A 549 48.08 18.25 -13.81
N ASP A 550 47.67 17.39 -12.88
CA ASP A 550 48.25 17.29 -11.54
C ASP A 550 49.74 16.90 -11.58
N ALA A 551 50.16 16.05 -12.52
CA ALA A 551 51.57 15.72 -12.74
C ALA A 551 52.40 16.87 -13.36
N LEU A 552 51.76 17.81 -14.07
CA LEU A 552 52.41 18.97 -14.70
C LEU A 552 52.42 20.22 -13.82
N CYS A 553 51.43 20.41 -12.94
CA CYS A 553 51.34 21.53 -12.00
C CYS A 553 52.66 21.85 -11.24
N PRO A 554 53.39 20.85 -10.69
CA PRO A 554 54.67 21.08 -10.01
C PRO A 554 55.75 21.71 -10.90
N TYR A 555 55.75 21.40 -12.20
CA TYR A 555 56.73 21.93 -13.16
C TYR A 555 56.41 23.35 -13.63
N ILE A 556 55.20 23.85 -13.35
CA ILE A 556 54.71 25.19 -13.73
C ILE A 556 54.58 26.10 -12.48
N GLY A 557 54.92 25.59 -11.29
CA GLY A 557 54.86 26.35 -10.04
C GLY A 557 53.45 26.54 -9.48
N LEU A 558 52.49 25.69 -9.89
CA LEU A 558 51.14 25.64 -9.33
C LEU A 558 51.05 24.51 -8.29
N PRO A 559 50.38 24.73 -7.14
CA PRO A 559 50.14 23.66 -6.18
C PRO A 559 49.25 22.56 -6.78
N SER A 560 49.47 21.31 -6.38
CA SER A 560 48.64 20.15 -6.72
C SER A 560 47.19 20.38 -6.30
N PHE A 561 46.22 20.06 -7.17
CA PHE A 561 44.86 20.59 -7.00
C PHE A 561 44.03 19.85 -5.93
N LEU A 562 44.49 18.70 -5.46
CA LEU A 562 43.86 17.89 -4.41
C LEU A 562 44.92 17.14 -3.57
N ASP A 563 45.55 17.83 -2.61
CA ASP A 563 46.31 17.16 -1.55
C ASP A 563 45.43 17.03 -0.29
N HIS A 564 44.64 15.96 -0.23
CA HIS A 564 43.82 15.63 0.95
C HIS A 564 44.52 14.58 1.82
N HIS A 565 45.67 14.97 2.38
CA HIS A 565 46.39 14.14 3.36
C HIS A 565 47.08 14.96 4.47
N GLU A 566 46.35 15.89 5.10
CA GLU A 566 46.82 16.49 6.37
C GLU A 566 46.81 15.48 7.52
N THR A 567 47.98 14.85 7.69
CA THR A 567 48.34 14.13 8.91
C THR A 567 48.87 15.14 9.94
N TYR A 568 48.00 15.61 10.83
CA TYR A 568 48.44 16.52 11.89
C TYR A 568 48.95 15.77 13.12
N ARG A 569 50.25 15.87 13.40
CA ARG A 569 50.83 15.63 14.73
C ARG A 569 50.67 16.90 15.59
N PRO A 570 50.49 16.77 16.91
CA PRO A 570 50.14 17.90 17.76
C PRO A 570 51.34 18.83 17.99
N ASP A 571 51.12 20.13 17.80
CA ASP A 571 51.97 21.19 18.37
C ASP A 571 51.26 21.77 19.61
N PRO A 572 51.93 21.98 20.76
CA PRO A 572 51.30 22.42 21.99
C PRO A 572 51.31 23.95 22.16
N THR A 573 50.47 24.42 23.10
CA THR A 573 50.40 25.79 23.69
C THR A 573 49.54 26.85 22.97
N GLY A 574 48.83 27.67 23.78
CA GLY A 574 48.16 28.93 23.36
C GLY A 574 46.69 28.82 22.89
N GLN A 575 45.73 28.38 23.72
CA GLN A 575 44.89 29.25 24.58
C GLN A 575 44.01 30.31 23.86
N GLY A 576 42.68 30.11 23.83
CA GLY A 576 41.68 31.20 23.73
C GLY A 576 40.40 30.90 22.93
N LEU A 577 39.25 30.73 23.62
CA LEU A 577 37.87 30.55 23.10
C LEU A 577 37.62 29.28 22.24
N SER A 578 36.47 28.60 22.29
CA SER A 578 35.14 28.98 22.80
C SER A 578 34.46 27.89 23.66
N THR A 579 33.47 28.30 24.47
CA THR A 579 32.83 27.52 25.54
C THR A 579 31.81 26.46 25.07
N SER A 580 31.45 26.42 23.79
CA SER A 580 30.46 25.48 23.24
C SER A 580 31.02 24.07 23.07
N ALA A 581 32.29 23.93 22.65
CA ALA A 581 32.95 22.64 22.47
C ALA A 581 33.19 21.90 23.80
N SER A 582 33.50 22.62 24.89
CA SER A 582 33.58 22.05 26.23
C SER A 582 32.23 21.53 26.72
N LEU A 583 31.14 22.27 26.47
CA LEU A 583 29.79 21.85 26.88
C LEU A 583 29.33 20.58 26.13
N ALA A 584 29.61 20.50 24.83
CA ALA A 584 29.27 19.32 24.03
C ALA A 584 30.03 18.06 24.47
N ASN A 585 31.29 18.21 24.89
CA ASN A 585 32.11 17.12 25.40
C ASN A 585 31.67 16.58 26.78
N GLU A 586 31.13 17.42 27.66
CA GLU A 586 30.57 16.96 28.94
C GLU A 586 29.18 16.31 28.79
N LEU A 587 28.41 16.68 27.75
CA LEU A 587 27.01 16.26 27.60
C LEU A 587 26.80 15.03 26.69
N ILE A 588 27.73 14.74 25.76
CA ILE A 588 27.60 13.63 24.81
C ILE A 588 28.94 12.88 24.72
N PRO A 589 29.08 11.69 25.33
CA PRO A 589 30.34 10.95 25.31
C PRO A 589 30.70 10.51 23.89
N VAL A 590 32.00 10.50 23.60
CA VAL A 590 32.54 9.85 22.39
C VAL A 590 32.81 8.39 22.74
N VAL A 591 32.24 7.46 21.98
CA VAL A 591 32.42 6.01 22.12
C VAL A 591 32.94 5.42 20.81
N ARG A 592 33.46 4.19 20.83
CA ARG A 592 33.73 3.46 19.58
C ARG A 592 32.43 2.87 19.06
N PHE A 593 32.28 2.76 17.75
CA PHE A 593 31.10 2.14 17.14
C PHE A 593 30.91 0.70 17.63
N SER A 594 32.00 -0.07 17.80
CA SER A 594 31.99 -1.43 18.35
C SER A 594 31.47 -1.57 19.79
N ASP A 595 31.41 -0.47 20.57
CA ASP A 595 31.00 -0.50 21.98
C ASP A 595 29.48 -0.24 22.17
N LEU A 596 28.74 -0.02 21.08
CA LEU A 596 27.29 0.18 21.13
C LEU A 596 26.54 -1.14 21.37
N LEU A 597 25.73 -1.17 22.43
CA LEU A 597 24.85 -2.31 22.77
C LEU A 597 23.54 -2.36 21.96
N THR A 598 23.37 -1.45 20.99
CA THR A 598 22.17 -1.31 20.15
C THR A 598 22.58 -1.25 18.69
N ASP A 599 21.88 -1.97 17.83
CA ASP A 599 22.08 -2.04 16.37
C ASP A 599 21.61 -0.73 15.68
N PRO A 600 22.50 0.22 15.31
CA PRO A 600 22.13 1.52 14.75
C PRO A 600 22.08 1.45 13.21
N GLU A 601 21.77 2.56 12.55
CA GLU A 601 21.98 2.66 11.10
C GLU A 601 23.49 2.67 10.78
N ASP A 602 23.95 1.79 9.90
CA ASP A 602 25.38 1.53 9.56
C ASP A 602 26.15 2.72 8.92
N CYS A 603 25.53 3.89 8.75
CA CYS A 603 26.08 4.98 7.93
C CYS A 603 25.90 6.37 8.54
N CYS A 604 26.96 7.17 8.58
CA CYS A 604 26.88 8.55 9.06
C CYS A 604 26.27 9.47 8.00
N THR A 605 25.04 9.91 8.23
CA THR A 605 24.27 10.77 7.29
C THR A 605 24.88 12.15 7.00
N VAL A 606 25.94 12.57 7.71
CA VAL A 606 26.63 13.86 7.48
C VAL A 606 27.77 13.74 6.46
N CYS A 607 28.56 12.66 6.51
CA CYS A 607 29.64 12.39 5.54
C CYS A 607 29.25 11.32 4.49
N LEU A 608 28.09 10.68 4.64
CA LEU A 608 27.56 9.59 3.80
C LEU A 608 28.52 8.40 3.68
N SER A 609 29.31 8.15 4.73
CA SER A 609 30.26 7.04 4.84
C SER A 609 29.75 6.04 5.89
N ASP A 610 29.94 4.76 5.61
CA ASP A 610 29.61 3.67 6.53
C ASP A 610 30.53 3.73 7.79
N PHE A 611 30.09 3.17 8.91
CA PHE A 611 30.86 3.13 10.16
C PHE A 611 31.79 1.91 10.21
N ASP A 612 33.08 2.15 10.44
CA ASP A 612 34.06 1.10 10.75
C ASP A 612 34.05 0.77 12.26
N SER A 613 34.50 -0.43 12.65
CA SER A 613 34.46 -0.88 14.06
C SER A 613 35.25 0.01 15.03
N ASP A 614 36.33 0.62 14.55
CA ASP A 614 37.19 1.53 15.32
C ASP A 614 36.73 3.00 15.27
N ASP A 615 35.65 3.34 14.55
CA ASP A 615 35.21 4.72 14.42
C ASP A 615 34.76 5.33 15.75
N MET A 616 35.28 6.53 16.03
CA MET A 616 34.88 7.31 17.18
C MET A 616 33.61 8.11 16.83
N ILE A 617 32.52 7.79 17.52
CA ILE A 617 31.16 8.28 17.24
C ILE A 617 30.56 9.00 18.45
N ARG A 618 29.50 9.77 18.19
CA ARG A 618 28.60 10.32 19.23
C ARG A 618 27.17 9.87 18.93
N GLN A 619 26.50 9.34 19.96
CA GLN A 619 25.07 9.04 19.92
C GLN A 619 24.29 10.13 20.66
N LEU A 620 23.23 10.66 20.06
CA LEU A 620 22.42 11.72 20.66
C LEU A 620 21.39 11.15 21.66
N PRO A 621 21.41 11.56 22.94
CA PRO A 621 20.57 10.94 23.98
C PRO A 621 19.06 11.11 23.75
N ASN A 622 18.64 12.21 23.11
CA ASN A 622 17.21 12.52 22.91
C ASN A 622 16.58 11.84 21.67
N CYS A 623 17.38 11.23 20.79
CA CYS A 623 16.87 10.67 19.53
C CYS A 623 17.60 9.42 19.02
N GLY A 624 18.64 8.93 19.70
CA GLY A 624 19.35 7.69 19.35
C GLY A 624 20.23 7.75 18.09
N HIS A 625 20.09 8.77 17.24
CA HIS A 625 20.91 8.94 16.04
C HIS A 625 22.41 9.04 16.34
N VAL A 626 23.20 8.37 15.50
CA VAL A 626 24.66 8.22 15.61
C VAL A 626 25.37 8.98 14.49
N PHE A 627 26.50 9.61 14.80
CA PHE A 627 27.34 10.33 13.85
C PHE A 627 28.81 10.13 14.22
N HIS A 628 29.74 10.20 13.24
CA HIS A 628 31.17 10.35 13.57
C HIS A 628 31.37 11.59 14.44
N HIS A 629 32.25 11.50 15.43
CA HIS A 629 32.42 12.60 16.41
C HIS A 629 32.75 13.92 15.69
N ARG A 630 33.67 13.89 14.71
CA ARG A 630 34.06 15.06 13.90
C ARG A 630 32.90 15.67 13.13
N CYS A 631 32.01 14.84 12.59
CA CYS A 631 30.85 15.29 11.82
C CYS A 631 29.85 16.05 12.71
N LEU A 632 29.61 15.56 13.92
CA LEU A 632 28.71 16.23 14.87
C LEU A 632 29.37 17.43 15.56
N ASP A 633 30.66 17.34 15.89
CA ASP A 633 31.45 18.44 16.47
C ASP A 633 31.48 19.63 15.52
N ARG A 634 31.69 19.38 14.22
CA ARG A 634 31.62 20.41 13.16
C ARG A 634 30.23 21.01 13.02
N TRP A 635 29.18 20.21 13.12
CA TRP A 635 27.80 20.70 13.10
C TRP A 635 27.44 21.57 14.33
N ILE A 636 28.03 21.27 15.48
CA ILE A 636 27.89 22.07 16.71
C ILE A 636 28.67 23.38 16.60
N VAL A 637 29.95 23.30 16.20
CA VAL A 637 30.90 24.43 16.26
C VAL A 637 30.77 25.33 15.02
N ASP A 638 30.96 24.80 13.80
CA ASP A 638 30.96 25.60 12.57
C ASP A 638 29.57 26.14 12.22
N CYS A 639 28.50 25.37 12.49
CA CYS A 639 27.13 25.75 12.12
C CYS A 639 26.31 26.35 13.29
N ASN A 640 26.85 26.35 14.51
CA ASN A 640 26.19 26.77 15.76
C ASN A 640 24.77 26.16 15.93
N LYS A 641 24.61 24.85 15.67
CA LYS A 641 23.33 24.13 15.75
C LYS A 641 23.32 23.08 16.86
N MET A 642 22.70 23.40 17.99
CA MET A 642 22.42 22.45 19.08
C MET A 642 21.22 21.51 18.81
N THR A 643 21.11 21.00 17.58
CA THR A 643 19.98 20.19 17.10
C THR A 643 20.44 19.03 16.22
N CYS A 644 19.79 17.87 16.31
CA CYS A 644 20.11 16.69 15.50
C CYS A 644 20.09 16.99 13.98
N PRO A 645 21.14 16.63 13.21
CA PRO A 645 21.14 16.78 11.75
C PRO A 645 19.96 16.10 11.04
N ILE A 646 19.47 14.96 11.57
CA ILE A 646 18.37 14.17 10.99
C ILE A 646 17.00 14.73 11.42
N CYS A 647 16.67 14.66 12.72
CA CYS A 647 15.32 14.99 13.20
C CYS A 647 15.15 16.41 13.76
N ARG A 648 16.23 17.21 13.84
CA ARG A 648 16.24 18.58 14.39
C ARG A 648 15.84 18.74 15.86
N ASN A 649 15.59 17.64 16.60
CA ASN A 649 15.43 17.68 18.05
C ASN A 649 16.65 18.33 18.71
N ARG A 650 16.42 19.18 19.72
CA ARG A 650 17.48 19.81 20.52
C ARG A 650 18.28 18.76 21.30
N PHE A 651 19.56 19.03 21.55
CA PHE A 651 20.43 18.15 22.35
C PHE A 651 20.10 18.18 23.85
N LEU A 652 19.41 19.23 24.32
CA LEU A 652 18.89 19.35 25.68
C LEU A 652 17.35 19.27 25.66
N PRO A 653 16.72 18.65 26.68
CA PRO A 653 15.27 18.70 26.85
C PRO A 653 14.83 20.13 27.22
N GLU A 654 13.67 20.55 26.72
CA GLU A 654 13.04 21.80 27.16
C GLU A 654 12.54 21.66 28.60
N GLU A 655 12.77 22.69 29.42
CA GLU A 655 12.10 22.78 30.72
C GLU A 655 10.59 22.91 30.48
N LYS A 656 9.80 22.05 31.11
CA LYS A 656 8.35 22.11 31.00
C LYS A 656 7.88 23.45 31.58
N PRO A 657 7.05 24.25 30.88
CA PRO A 657 6.43 25.40 31.51
C PRO A 657 5.63 24.91 32.73
N THR A 658 5.80 25.60 33.84
CA THR A 658 4.99 25.38 35.04
C THR A 658 3.50 25.55 34.69
N PRO A 659 2.58 24.79 35.31
CA PRO A 659 1.16 24.98 35.08
C PRO A 659 0.79 26.44 35.38
N PHE A 660 0.27 27.14 34.37
CA PHE A 660 -0.25 28.48 34.54
C PHE A 660 -1.53 28.39 35.37
N ASP A 661 -1.54 29.07 36.50
CA ASP A 661 -2.64 29.04 37.48
C ASP A 661 -3.87 29.75 36.89
N TRP A 662 -4.84 28.99 36.39
CA TRP A 662 -6.15 29.53 36.05
C TRP A 662 -7.01 29.55 37.31
N GLY A 663 -6.93 30.68 38.02
CA GLY A 663 -7.78 30.97 39.15
C GLY A 663 -9.27 30.83 38.80
N SER A 664 -10.00 30.26 39.76
CA SER A 664 -11.44 30.05 39.83
C SER A 664 -12.33 30.90 38.91
N SER A 665 -13.11 30.22 38.06
CA SER A 665 -14.40 30.72 37.59
C SER A 665 -15.40 29.58 37.50
N ASP A 666 -16.07 29.29 38.61
CA ASP A 666 -17.22 28.39 38.69
C ASP A 666 -18.33 28.84 37.75
N TRP A 667 -18.64 28.03 36.73
CA TRP A 667 -19.97 27.98 36.10
C TRP A 667 -20.23 26.55 35.60
N PHE A 668 -21.44 26.05 35.83
CA PHE A 668 -21.93 24.68 35.50
C PHE A 668 -21.48 23.51 36.37
N ARG A 669 -21.86 23.54 37.67
CA ARG A 669 -22.37 22.32 38.34
C ARG A 669 -23.27 22.62 39.55
N ASP A 670 -24.52 22.97 39.27
CA ASP A 670 -25.63 22.80 40.22
C ASP A 670 -26.92 22.51 39.45
N GLU A 671 -27.65 21.48 39.89
CA GLU A 671 -29.07 21.13 39.68
C GLU A 671 -29.29 19.61 39.62
N VAL A 672 -29.10 18.92 40.76
CA VAL A 672 -29.87 17.74 41.16
C VAL A 672 -30.09 17.81 42.68
N GLU A 673 -31.33 17.55 43.12
CA GLU A 673 -31.76 17.31 44.52
C GLU A 673 -31.67 18.48 45.54
N SER A 674 -32.80 19.20 45.75
CA SER A 674 -33.62 19.02 46.98
C SER A 674 -34.72 20.08 47.18
N THR A 675 -35.98 19.71 46.90
CA THR A 675 -37.18 20.28 47.58
C THR A 675 -38.31 19.25 47.58
N ASN A 676 -38.96 19.11 48.73
CA ASN A 676 -40.20 18.38 49.07
C ASN A 676 -41.13 17.94 47.92
#